data_AF-A0A1G1BBD4-F1
#
_entry.id   AF-A0A1G1BBD4-F1
#
_cell.length_a   1.000
_cell.length_b   1.000
_cell.length_c   1.000
_cell.angle_alpha   90.00
_cell.angle_beta   90.00
_cell.angle_gamma   90.00
#
_symmetry.space_group_name_H-M   'P 1'
#
loop_
_entity.id
_entity.type
_entity.pdbx_description
1 polymer ?
#
loop_
_entity_poly.entity_id
_entity_poly.type
_entity_poly.pdbx_seq_one_letter_code
_entity_poly.pdbx_strand_id
1 'polypeptide(L)'
;MIRKLLLTVLSSTIIFAQSTVISKYENGLRCLAGKDTVNSIVFLKKDIEESERADSYYQLAMILQACKDYYKMNEAEDYYKKAIDKDPLNVKYRLDYGKYLEMIDVKVRDDMTARKRARDQYEKVIEISPANSAAYFRMGKLEYNDYLDYHNSFQKETFTTGDNYFITSASARSKLKENQWEVSQDAQLSFIKEAKNSYDTAEEYLHLAIKNDSSLYDAYTTLAGLYEDSGDYQKGVDVLKQLFRKKENDYSYHATLAFLYYRLNEPGLSYPEFQKAIALMTNEEKKEFLIGSVKILLQSLLDEKKVYSETELNQIVNSYWNRKDPLVITEINERLLEHFARVTYANLRFGVESLGTKGWKTDRGEAIIRYGFPDKRIRYRPYIYDTGKKFIRLIKTDIWTYNNFTLAFTDRFLTNQFQFNSPYTSESPNTSITLSQYPGNTDDLVKLDLRYSKPEEYNPNFKGPIFRVPYKAYQFAASDKNKTDVYVGYQINYEDTATTKEQFSQGYDVGLFFNDNGFNRKFGKKQTLAYNERNGNCYNHSILMQTLPQNGNMAFELMRKKDSGIASYHGKFSIKSFRGNELQISDMLLAKELELEKKLDGAIERKNISVVANPTNRFNSKDQIYLYYEIYNLGKRSSYTDFEQKLTIQKKGDDGIIGSVLSVVGLDGKGNKIMLTSNYQTEERDPQMYLQLDMSKYDAGNYFVTVTIKDKNSGKTISASTELQWGE
;
A
#
# COMPACT_ATOMS: atom_id res chain seq x y z
N MET A 1 -29.15 73.81 41.19
CA MET A 1 -30.26 74.34 40.37
C MET A 1 -31.34 73.26 40.32
N ILE A 2 -32.32 73.24 41.23
CA ILE A 2 -33.51 74.11 41.32
C ILE A 2 -34.45 73.94 40.13
N ARG A 3 -35.55 73.20 40.40
CA ARG A 3 -36.99 73.42 40.08
C ARG A 3 -37.39 73.51 38.59
N LYS A 4 -38.48 72.92 38.12
CA LYS A 4 -39.89 72.91 38.63
C LYS A 4 -40.63 71.64 38.14
N LEU A 5 -41.30 70.86 39.02
CA LEU A 5 -42.70 70.98 39.51
C LEU A 5 -43.76 70.69 38.41
N LEU A 6 -44.46 69.55 38.44
CA LEU A 6 -45.67 69.16 39.23
C LEU A 6 -46.99 69.58 38.53
N LEU A 7 -47.84 68.61 38.16
CA LEU A 7 -49.18 68.45 38.75
C LEU A 7 -49.86 67.12 38.34
N THR A 8 -50.43 66.48 39.35
CA THR A 8 -51.22 65.24 39.45
C THR A 8 -52.64 65.33 38.89
N VAL A 9 -53.20 64.23 38.34
CA VAL A 9 -54.50 63.65 38.73
C VAL A 9 -54.51 62.13 38.45
N LEU A 10 -54.84 61.35 39.48
CA LEU A 10 -55.23 59.94 39.43
C LEU A 10 -56.61 59.78 38.78
N SER A 11 -56.74 58.94 37.75
CA SER A 11 -57.96 58.16 37.53
C SER A 11 -57.70 56.96 36.61
N SER A 12 -57.62 55.77 37.22
CA SER A 12 -58.11 54.49 36.69
C SER A 12 -58.29 54.37 35.17
N THR A 13 -57.36 53.70 34.50
CA THR A 13 -57.63 52.89 33.29
C THR A 13 -56.61 51.76 33.19
N ILE A 14 -57.05 50.58 33.62
CA ILE A 14 -56.78 49.24 33.07
C ILE A 14 -55.42 49.05 32.38
N ILE A 15 -54.62 48.18 32.99
CA ILE A 15 -53.51 47.44 32.39
C ILE A 15 -54.00 46.77 31.09
N PHE A 16 -53.59 47.27 29.92
CA PHE A 16 -53.54 46.45 28.71
C PHE A 16 -52.12 45.90 28.58
N ALA A 17 -51.87 44.79 29.29
CA ALA A 17 -50.86 43.85 28.84
C ALA A 17 -51.43 43.20 27.57
N GLN A 18 -50.95 43.60 26.39
CA GLN A 18 -51.11 42.75 25.21
C GLN A 18 -50.30 41.48 25.46
N SER A 19 -50.95 40.46 26.02
CA SER A 19 -50.47 39.09 25.91
C SER A 19 -50.50 38.75 24.42
N THR A 20 -49.34 38.80 23.77
CA THR A 20 -49.18 38.14 22.47
C THR A 20 -49.51 36.67 22.69
N VAL A 21 -50.67 36.24 22.20
CA VAL A 21 -51.06 34.83 22.14
C VAL A 21 -50.05 34.17 21.21
N ILE A 22 -49.01 33.57 21.80
CA ILE A 22 -47.99 32.83 21.05
C ILE A 22 -48.71 31.71 20.31
N SER A 23 -48.53 31.64 18.99
CA SER A 23 -49.19 30.64 18.16
C SER A 23 -48.76 29.23 18.56
N LYS A 24 -49.60 28.22 18.29
CA LYS A 24 -49.27 26.82 18.59
C LYS A 24 -48.02 26.37 17.84
N TYR A 25 -47.84 26.79 16.60
CA TYR A 25 -46.58 26.65 15.87
C TYR A 25 -45.36 27.20 16.63
N GLU A 26 -45.41 28.44 17.10
CA GLU A 26 -44.30 29.05 17.85
C GLU A 26 -44.03 28.35 19.18
N ASN A 27 -45.07 27.91 19.89
CA ASN A 27 -44.92 27.09 21.09
C ASN A 27 -44.25 25.75 20.76
N GLY A 28 -44.62 25.13 19.63
CA GLY A 28 -43.98 23.92 19.12
C GLY A 28 -42.48 24.11 18.84
N LEU A 29 -42.10 25.20 18.19
CA LEU A 29 -40.69 25.55 17.94
C LEU A 29 -39.91 25.85 19.24
N ARG A 30 -40.54 26.53 20.20
CA ARG A 30 -39.91 26.81 21.51
C ARG A 30 -39.65 25.53 22.29
N CYS A 31 -40.61 24.60 22.32
CA CYS A 31 -40.41 23.28 22.90
C CYS A 31 -39.25 22.55 22.21
N LEU A 32 -39.17 22.59 20.87
CA LEU A 32 -38.09 21.96 20.12
C LEU A 32 -36.71 22.56 20.45
N ALA A 33 -36.62 23.89 20.53
CA ALA A 33 -35.40 24.59 20.93
C ALA A 33 -34.98 24.24 22.38
N GLY A 34 -35.95 24.00 23.25
CA GLY A 34 -35.75 23.47 24.61
C GLY A 34 -35.47 21.97 24.69
N LYS A 35 -35.35 21.26 23.56
CA LYS A 35 -35.20 19.80 23.44
C LYS A 35 -36.39 18.98 23.99
N ASP A 36 -37.54 19.63 24.18
CA ASP A 36 -38.80 18.98 24.56
C ASP A 36 -39.56 18.53 23.31
N THR A 37 -39.12 17.41 22.74
CA THR A 37 -39.69 16.87 21.50
C THR A 37 -41.12 16.39 21.67
N VAL A 38 -41.52 15.97 22.87
CA VAL A 38 -42.86 15.43 23.14
C VAL A 38 -43.90 16.55 23.08
N ASN A 39 -43.69 17.64 23.82
CA ASN A 39 -44.61 18.77 23.79
C ASN A 39 -44.54 19.51 22.44
N SER A 40 -43.37 19.55 21.80
CA SER A 40 -43.26 20.08 20.44
C SER A 40 -44.19 19.35 19.46
N ILE A 41 -44.19 18.00 19.45
CA ILE A 41 -45.09 17.21 18.60
C ILE A 41 -46.56 17.53 18.92
N VAL A 42 -46.94 17.64 20.19
CA VAL A 42 -48.32 17.95 20.60
C VAL A 42 -48.77 19.32 20.06
N PHE A 43 -47.94 20.35 20.24
CA PHE A 43 -48.27 21.70 19.77
C PHE A 43 -48.34 21.78 18.25
N LEU A 44 -47.42 21.12 17.54
CA LEU A 44 -47.42 21.09 16.07
C LEU A 44 -48.62 20.32 15.50
N LYS A 45 -49.02 19.19 16.11
CA LYS A 45 -50.24 18.45 15.69
C LYS A 45 -51.50 19.30 15.89
N LYS A 46 -51.61 20.00 17.02
CA LYS A 46 -52.74 20.93 17.25
C LYS A 46 -52.75 22.11 16.29
N ASP A 47 -51.58 22.61 15.88
CA ASP A 47 -51.49 23.69 14.88
C ASP A 47 -51.95 23.20 13.49
N ILE A 48 -51.61 21.96 13.13
CA ILE A 48 -52.08 21.30 11.91
C ILE A 48 -53.60 21.14 11.90
N GLU A 49 -54.19 20.70 13.01
CA GLU A 49 -55.65 20.55 13.14
C GLU A 49 -56.41 21.86 12.91
N GLU A 50 -55.80 23.01 13.26
CA GLU A 50 -56.45 24.32 13.15
C GLU A 50 -56.18 25.04 11.84
N SER A 51 -54.99 24.86 11.27
CA SER A 51 -54.51 25.73 10.19
C SER A 51 -53.97 25.00 8.97
N GLU A 52 -53.77 23.69 9.07
CA GLU A 52 -53.11 22.88 8.03
C GLU A 52 -51.79 23.52 7.51
N ARG A 53 -51.07 24.22 8.39
CA ARG A 53 -49.86 24.97 8.06
C ARG A 53 -48.75 24.06 7.53
N ALA A 54 -48.22 24.38 6.35
CA ALA A 54 -47.12 23.64 5.72
C ALA A 54 -45.88 23.49 6.62
N ASP A 55 -45.46 24.58 7.28
CA ASP A 55 -44.33 24.56 8.23
C ASP A 55 -44.54 23.56 9.38
N SER A 56 -45.77 23.43 9.89
CA SER A 56 -46.06 22.52 11.00
C SER A 56 -45.96 21.05 10.57
N TYR A 57 -46.42 20.72 9.36
CA TYR A 57 -46.16 19.42 8.75
C TYR A 57 -44.66 19.16 8.58
N TYR A 58 -43.91 20.11 8.01
CA TYR A 58 -42.46 19.98 7.81
C TYR A 58 -41.69 19.77 9.12
N GLN A 59 -41.98 20.56 10.16
CA GLN A 59 -41.31 20.42 11.46
C GLN A 59 -41.60 19.06 12.11
N LEU A 60 -42.84 18.55 12.02
CA LEU A 60 -43.15 17.19 12.47
C LEU A 60 -42.35 16.14 11.69
N ALA A 61 -42.26 16.26 10.37
CA ALA A 61 -41.45 15.37 9.54
C ALA A 61 -39.98 15.34 10.01
N MET A 62 -39.40 16.52 10.25
CA MET A 62 -38.03 16.68 10.75
C MET A 62 -37.81 16.06 12.14
N ILE A 63 -38.78 16.17 13.05
CA ILE A 63 -38.70 15.55 14.39
C ILE A 63 -38.82 14.03 14.29
N LEU A 64 -39.77 13.54 13.50
CA LEU A 64 -40.06 12.12 13.36
C LEU A 64 -38.93 11.37 12.66
N GLN A 65 -38.30 11.95 11.63
CA GLN A 65 -37.13 11.33 10.98
C GLN A 65 -35.92 11.20 11.92
N ALA A 66 -35.78 12.11 12.89
CA ALA A 66 -34.68 12.10 13.85
C ALA A 66 -34.89 11.05 14.96
N CYS A 67 -36.10 10.49 15.08
CA CYS A 67 -36.38 9.40 15.99
C CYS A 67 -35.68 8.12 15.51
N LYS A 68 -35.04 7.37 16.41
CA LYS A 68 -34.45 6.05 16.11
C LYS A 68 -35.50 4.93 16.03
N ASP A 69 -36.73 5.28 15.64
CA ASP A 69 -37.90 4.39 15.59
C ASP A 69 -38.37 4.28 14.15
N TYR A 70 -38.43 3.04 13.64
CA TYR A 70 -38.79 2.73 12.26
C TYR A 70 -40.20 3.21 11.88
N TYR A 71 -41.19 3.05 12.76
CA TYR A 71 -42.57 3.45 12.47
C TYR A 71 -42.70 4.97 12.39
N LYS A 72 -41.99 5.69 13.26
CA LYS A 72 -41.94 7.15 13.23
C LYS A 72 -41.21 7.66 11.99
N MET A 73 -40.15 6.96 11.54
CA MET A 73 -39.52 7.29 10.27
C MET A 73 -40.49 7.18 9.11
N ASN A 74 -41.30 6.12 9.02
CA ASN A 74 -42.32 6.00 7.97
C ASN A 74 -43.43 7.07 8.09
N GLU A 75 -43.83 7.42 9.31
CA GLU A 75 -44.79 8.52 9.56
C GLU A 75 -44.23 9.86 9.03
N ALA A 76 -42.92 10.10 9.14
CA ALA A 76 -42.27 11.33 8.67
C ALA A 76 -42.47 11.58 7.16
N GLU A 77 -42.50 10.53 6.34
CA GLU A 77 -42.70 10.66 4.90
C GLU A 77 -44.06 11.29 4.56
N ASP A 78 -45.12 10.88 5.26
CA ASP A 78 -46.47 11.42 5.05
C ASP A 78 -46.52 12.92 5.38
N TYR A 79 -45.85 13.34 6.45
CA TYR A 79 -45.74 14.76 6.80
C TYR A 79 -44.91 15.55 5.80
N TYR A 80 -43.83 14.99 5.23
CA TYR A 80 -43.09 15.65 4.15
C TYR A 80 -43.97 15.89 2.91
N LYS A 81 -44.71 14.87 2.49
CA LYS A 81 -45.64 14.98 1.36
C LYS A 81 -46.69 16.06 1.60
N LYS A 82 -47.34 16.05 2.76
CA LYS A 82 -48.33 17.08 3.14
C LYS A 82 -47.75 18.49 3.19
N ALA A 83 -46.53 18.66 3.71
CA ALA A 83 -45.86 19.95 3.71
C ALA A 83 -45.64 20.48 2.27
N ILE A 84 -45.20 19.61 1.36
CA ILE A 84 -44.98 19.94 -0.05
C ILE A 84 -46.30 20.19 -0.78
N ASP A 85 -47.35 19.42 -0.48
CA ASP A 85 -48.67 19.63 -1.08
C ASP A 85 -49.26 21.00 -0.71
N LYS A 86 -48.99 21.48 0.51
CA LYS A 86 -49.44 22.79 1.00
C LYS A 86 -48.58 23.95 0.52
N ASP A 87 -47.28 23.73 0.26
CA ASP A 87 -46.38 24.73 -0.33
C ASP A 87 -45.46 24.08 -1.39
N PRO A 88 -45.95 23.90 -2.63
CA PRO A 88 -45.22 23.15 -3.66
C PRO A 88 -43.95 23.83 -4.17
N LEU A 89 -43.78 25.14 -3.96
CA LEU A 89 -42.63 25.91 -4.41
C LEU A 89 -41.54 26.01 -3.33
N ASN A 90 -41.76 25.42 -2.15
CA ASN A 90 -40.79 25.45 -1.07
C ASN A 90 -39.58 24.55 -1.36
N VAL A 91 -38.49 25.19 -1.80
CA VAL A 91 -37.21 24.51 -2.09
C VAL A 91 -36.68 23.74 -0.90
N LYS A 92 -36.83 24.26 0.32
CA LYS A 92 -36.29 23.62 1.52
C LYS A 92 -37.00 22.31 1.85
N TYR A 93 -38.33 22.28 1.78
CA TYR A 93 -39.11 21.07 2.05
C TYR A 93 -38.74 19.95 1.08
N ARG A 94 -38.65 20.27 -0.22
CA ARG A 94 -38.28 19.28 -1.26
C ARG A 94 -36.86 18.77 -1.09
N LEU A 95 -35.91 19.68 -0.84
CA LEU A 95 -34.50 19.31 -0.66
C LEU A 95 -34.32 18.38 0.55
N ASP A 96 -34.96 18.69 1.68
CA ASP A 96 -34.84 17.86 2.87
C ASP A 96 -35.64 16.55 2.77
N TYR A 97 -36.77 16.55 2.05
CA TYR A 97 -37.49 15.32 1.72
C TYR A 97 -36.66 14.39 0.82
N GLY A 98 -35.95 14.94 -0.19
CA GLY A 98 -35.00 14.17 -1.01
C GLY A 98 -33.89 13.52 -0.18
N LYS A 99 -33.31 14.26 0.78
CA LYS A 99 -32.27 13.72 1.69
C LYS A 99 -32.83 12.64 2.60
N TYR A 100 -34.06 12.82 3.08
CA TYR A 100 -34.78 11.80 3.84
C TYR A 100 -34.96 10.53 2.99
N LEU A 101 -35.36 10.66 1.72
CA LEU A 101 -35.50 9.53 0.80
C LEU A 101 -34.16 8.80 0.57
N GLU A 102 -33.04 9.52 0.42
CA GLU A 102 -31.69 8.90 0.39
C GLU A 102 -31.39 8.12 1.68
N MET A 103 -31.76 8.66 2.85
CA MET A 103 -31.58 7.96 4.11
C MET A 103 -32.45 6.69 4.18
N ILE A 104 -33.68 6.75 3.68
CA ILE A 104 -34.61 5.63 3.61
C ILE A 104 -34.10 4.56 2.64
N ASP A 105 -33.54 4.92 1.48
CA ASP A 105 -32.90 3.99 0.53
C ASP A 105 -31.85 3.10 1.22
N VAL A 106 -31.12 3.66 2.19
CA VAL A 106 -30.07 2.94 2.94
C VAL A 106 -30.62 2.18 4.16
N LYS A 107 -31.64 2.70 4.85
CA LYS A 107 -32.11 2.17 6.14
C LYS A 107 -33.32 1.25 6.03
N VAL A 108 -34.20 1.46 5.05
CA VAL A 108 -35.47 0.77 4.89
C VAL A 108 -35.37 -0.21 3.72
N ARG A 109 -35.33 -1.48 4.08
CA ARG A 109 -34.85 -2.60 3.24
C ARG A 109 -35.72 -2.96 2.04
N ASP A 110 -36.91 -2.37 1.92
CA ASP A 110 -37.95 -2.78 0.97
C ASP A 110 -38.35 -1.71 -0.06
N ASP A 111 -37.92 -0.46 0.09
CA ASP A 111 -38.30 0.61 -0.84
C ASP A 111 -37.29 0.81 -1.97
N MET A 112 -37.49 0.08 -3.06
CA MET A 112 -36.67 0.17 -4.27
C MET A 112 -36.88 1.47 -5.07
N THR A 113 -37.80 2.34 -4.65
CA THR A 113 -38.16 3.58 -5.37
C THR A 113 -37.65 4.85 -4.70
N ALA A 114 -37.18 4.77 -3.45
CA ALA A 114 -36.67 5.90 -2.67
C ALA A 114 -35.67 6.75 -3.47
N ARG A 115 -34.65 6.11 -4.06
CA ARG A 115 -33.64 6.81 -4.88
C ARG A 115 -34.23 7.59 -6.05
N LYS A 116 -35.19 6.99 -6.77
CA LYS A 116 -35.86 7.67 -7.89
C LYS A 116 -36.65 8.88 -7.38
N ARG A 117 -37.45 8.69 -6.33
CA ARG A 117 -38.24 9.77 -5.72
C ARG A 117 -37.36 10.90 -5.19
N ALA A 118 -36.16 10.59 -4.69
CA ALA A 118 -35.18 11.59 -4.28
C ALA A 118 -34.71 12.44 -5.47
N ARG A 119 -34.37 11.81 -6.62
CA ARG A 119 -34.05 12.53 -7.86
C ARG A 119 -35.20 13.44 -8.30
N ASP A 120 -36.43 12.92 -8.30
CA ASP A 120 -37.61 13.71 -8.67
C ASP A 120 -37.75 14.98 -7.79
N GLN A 121 -37.43 14.89 -6.48
CA GLN A 121 -37.44 16.07 -5.61
C GLN A 121 -36.32 17.06 -5.95
N TYR A 122 -35.11 16.58 -6.25
CA TYR A 122 -33.98 17.45 -6.58
C TYR A 122 -34.14 18.12 -7.95
N GLU A 123 -34.68 17.42 -8.94
CA GLU A 123 -35.07 18.00 -10.23
C GLU A 123 -36.07 19.14 -10.02
N LYS A 124 -37.11 18.92 -9.20
CA LYS A 124 -38.07 19.98 -8.86
C LYS A 124 -37.41 21.15 -8.13
N VAL A 125 -36.44 20.91 -7.25
CA VAL A 125 -35.67 21.99 -6.62
C VAL A 125 -34.89 22.79 -7.66
N ILE A 126 -34.24 22.13 -8.63
CA ILE A 126 -33.48 22.78 -9.70
C ILE A 126 -34.41 23.58 -10.62
N GLU A 127 -35.59 23.05 -10.96
CA GLU A 127 -36.62 23.78 -11.73
C GLU A 127 -37.06 25.07 -11.02
N ILE A 128 -37.31 25.01 -9.71
CA ILE A 128 -37.75 26.17 -8.91
C ILE A 128 -36.58 27.13 -8.63
N SER A 129 -35.38 26.61 -8.41
CA SER A 129 -34.18 27.36 -8.04
C SER A 129 -32.96 26.83 -8.81
N PRO A 130 -32.74 27.31 -10.05
CA PRO A 130 -31.68 26.81 -10.93
C PRO A 130 -30.24 27.04 -10.43
N ALA A 131 -30.06 27.88 -9.40
CA ALA A 131 -28.77 28.14 -8.75
C ALA A 131 -28.57 27.33 -7.46
N ASN A 132 -29.44 26.36 -7.14
CA ASN A 132 -29.36 25.59 -5.91
C ASN A 132 -28.20 24.56 -5.96
N SER A 133 -27.05 24.94 -5.42
CA SER A 133 -25.85 24.08 -5.38
C SER A 133 -26.06 22.76 -4.64
N ALA A 134 -26.89 22.75 -3.58
CA ALA A 134 -27.14 21.56 -2.78
C ALA A 134 -27.90 20.48 -3.56
N ALA A 135 -28.88 20.85 -4.38
CA ALA A 135 -29.61 19.90 -5.23
C ALA A 135 -28.71 19.31 -6.31
N TYR A 136 -27.91 20.12 -7.00
CA TYR A 136 -26.92 19.62 -7.97
C TYR A 136 -25.91 18.68 -7.33
N PHE A 137 -25.39 19.01 -6.14
CA PHE A 137 -24.47 18.13 -5.43
C PHE A 137 -25.10 16.77 -5.11
N ARG A 138 -26.35 16.77 -4.63
CA ARG A 138 -27.07 15.53 -4.30
C ARG A 138 -27.35 14.69 -5.55
N MET A 139 -27.75 15.31 -6.66
CA MET A 139 -27.88 14.62 -7.96
C MET A 139 -26.55 14.02 -8.41
N GLY A 140 -25.48 14.82 -8.43
CA GLY A 140 -24.15 14.34 -8.81
C GLY A 140 -23.64 13.19 -7.94
N LYS A 141 -23.94 13.20 -6.63
CA LYS A 141 -23.60 12.10 -5.71
C LYS A 141 -24.41 10.83 -6.01
N LEU A 142 -25.70 10.95 -6.33
CA LEU A 142 -26.54 9.81 -6.72
C LEU A 142 -26.04 9.17 -8.01
N GLU A 143 -25.75 9.99 -9.03
CA GLU A 143 -25.20 9.52 -10.31
C GLU A 143 -23.81 8.91 -10.14
N TYR A 144 -22.95 9.46 -9.27
CA TYR A 144 -21.67 8.83 -8.95
C TYR A 144 -21.84 7.47 -8.24
N ASN A 145 -22.81 7.33 -7.33
CA ASN A 145 -23.11 6.02 -6.73
C ASN A 145 -23.60 5.01 -7.79
N ASP A 146 -24.38 5.47 -8.77
CA ASP A 146 -24.83 4.64 -9.88
C ASP A 146 -23.64 4.27 -10.79
N TYR A 147 -22.73 5.19 -11.09
CA TYR A 147 -21.46 4.90 -11.76
C TYR A 147 -20.72 3.78 -11.02
N LEU A 148 -20.52 3.89 -9.71
CA LEU A 148 -19.84 2.85 -8.92
C LEU A 148 -20.59 1.51 -8.93
N ASP A 149 -21.91 1.52 -9.11
CA ASP A 149 -22.75 0.34 -9.18
C ASP A 149 -22.84 -0.30 -10.57
N TYR A 150 -22.61 0.45 -11.65
CA TYR A 150 -22.54 -0.07 -13.02
C TYR A 150 -21.10 -0.37 -13.47
N HIS A 151 -20.15 0.41 -12.99
CA HIS A 151 -18.73 0.25 -13.29
C HIS A 151 -18.25 -1.11 -12.75
N ASN A 152 -17.62 -1.89 -13.63
CA ASN A 152 -17.22 -3.27 -13.38
C ASN A 152 -18.36 -4.24 -13.02
N SER A 153 -19.62 -3.91 -13.38
CA SER A 153 -20.77 -4.80 -13.13
C SER A 153 -21.03 -5.79 -14.25
N PHE A 154 -21.55 -6.96 -13.86
CA PHE A 154 -21.88 -8.08 -14.72
C PHE A 154 -23.21 -8.73 -14.32
N GLN A 155 -23.86 -9.39 -15.27
CA GLN A 155 -25.08 -10.19 -15.05
C GLN A 155 -24.87 -11.59 -15.63
N LYS A 156 -25.26 -12.61 -14.87
CA LYS A 156 -25.23 -14.01 -15.33
C LYS A 156 -26.44 -14.27 -16.23
N GLU A 157 -26.22 -14.89 -17.39
CA GLU A 157 -27.19 -14.88 -18.50
C GLU A 157 -28.30 -15.94 -18.37
N THR A 158 -28.04 -17.14 -17.83
CA THR A 158 -29.10 -18.16 -17.63
C THR A 158 -28.82 -19.14 -16.48
N PHE A 159 -29.87 -19.46 -15.72
CA PHE A 159 -29.98 -20.72 -14.95
C PHE A 159 -30.83 -21.68 -15.79
N THR A 160 -30.26 -22.76 -16.31
CA THR A 160 -31.08 -23.77 -16.99
C THR A 160 -32.01 -24.45 -15.98
N THR A 161 -33.26 -24.66 -16.39
CA THR A 161 -34.39 -25.13 -15.57
C THR A 161 -34.17 -26.48 -14.84
N GLY A 162 -33.10 -27.22 -15.17
CA GLY A 162 -32.67 -28.45 -14.48
C GLY A 162 -31.81 -28.24 -13.22
N ASP A 163 -31.27 -27.03 -13.00
CA ASP A 163 -30.28 -26.75 -11.94
C ASP A 163 -30.91 -26.35 -10.58
N ASN A 164 -32.23 -26.15 -10.56
CA ASN A 164 -32.99 -25.67 -9.40
C ASN A 164 -32.84 -26.52 -8.13
N TYR A 165 -32.57 -27.83 -8.26
CA TYR A 165 -32.39 -28.74 -7.12
C TYR A 165 -30.93 -28.84 -6.65
N PHE A 166 -29.97 -28.46 -7.49
CA PHE A 166 -28.54 -28.61 -7.23
C PHE A 166 -27.95 -27.40 -6.47
N ILE A 167 -28.58 -26.23 -6.48
CA ILE A 167 -27.95 -25.01 -5.94
C ILE A 167 -28.12 -24.85 -4.42
N THR A 168 -29.01 -25.62 -3.78
CA THR A 168 -29.29 -25.50 -2.34
C THR A 168 -28.20 -26.10 -1.45
N SER A 169 -27.45 -27.11 -1.92
CA SER A 169 -26.37 -27.73 -1.15
C SER A 169 -24.98 -27.19 -1.52
N ALA A 170 -24.13 -26.95 -0.51
CA ALA A 170 -22.75 -26.49 -0.70
C ALA A 170 -21.91 -27.47 -1.56
N SER A 171 -22.23 -28.77 -1.51
CA SER A 171 -21.54 -29.84 -2.26
C SER A 171 -21.86 -29.88 -3.75
N ALA A 172 -22.96 -29.27 -4.18
CA ALA A 172 -23.31 -29.15 -5.60
C ALA A 172 -22.85 -27.80 -6.17
N ARG A 173 -22.79 -26.74 -5.35
CA ARG A 173 -22.13 -25.47 -5.71
C ARG A 173 -20.63 -25.63 -5.98
N SER A 174 -19.94 -26.53 -5.27
CA SER A 174 -18.51 -26.82 -5.48
C SER A 174 -18.21 -27.67 -6.74
N LYS A 175 -19.23 -28.29 -7.34
CA LYS A 175 -19.10 -29.08 -8.58
C LYS A 175 -19.29 -28.25 -9.85
N LEU A 176 -19.84 -27.03 -9.73
CA LEU A 176 -19.91 -26.07 -10.82
C LEU A 176 -18.49 -25.55 -11.08
N LYS A 177 -17.89 -25.91 -12.22
CA LYS A 177 -16.60 -25.37 -12.63
C LYS A 177 -16.72 -23.86 -12.82
N GLU A 178 -15.66 -23.12 -12.45
CA GLU A 178 -15.54 -21.66 -12.53
C GLU A 178 -15.93 -21.09 -13.93
N ASN A 179 -15.86 -21.94 -14.96
CA ASN A 179 -16.03 -21.60 -16.37
C ASN A 179 -17.46 -21.82 -16.93
N GLN A 180 -18.44 -22.25 -16.12
CA GLN A 180 -19.81 -22.52 -16.60
C GLN A 180 -20.79 -21.35 -16.40
N TRP A 181 -20.32 -20.19 -15.93
CA TRP A 181 -21.14 -18.99 -15.87
C TRP A 181 -20.95 -18.19 -17.16
N GLU A 182 -21.82 -18.36 -18.14
CA GLU A 182 -21.87 -17.46 -19.28
C GLU A 182 -22.30 -16.07 -18.79
N VAL A 183 -21.38 -15.12 -18.96
CA VAL A 183 -21.59 -13.69 -18.72
C VAL A 183 -22.25 -13.13 -19.96
N SER A 184 -23.39 -12.47 -19.78
CA SER A 184 -24.06 -11.82 -20.90
C SER A 184 -23.21 -10.68 -21.45
N GLN A 185 -22.70 -10.84 -22.68
CA GLN A 185 -21.97 -9.77 -23.37
C GLN A 185 -22.87 -8.55 -23.58
N ASP A 186 -24.15 -8.76 -23.87
CA ASP A 186 -25.13 -7.68 -24.07
C ASP A 186 -25.42 -6.93 -22.77
N ALA A 187 -25.58 -7.63 -21.64
CA ALA A 187 -25.74 -6.97 -20.34
C ALA A 187 -24.47 -6.21 -19.93
N GLN A 188 -23.28 -6.75 -20.22
CA GLN A 188 -22.02 -6.08 -19.96
C GLN A 188 -21.90 -4.78 -20.76
N LEU A 189 -22.22 -4.79 -22.06
CA LEU A 189 -22.24 -3.59 -22.89
C LEU A 189 -23.26 -2.57 -22.40
N SER A 190 -24.44 -3.02 -21.96
CA SER A 190 -25.45 -2.16 -21.34
C SER A 190 -24.92 -1.50 -20.07
N PHE A 191 -24.27 -2.24 -19.17
CA PHE A 191 -23.71 -1.67 -17.94
C PHE A 191 -22.55 -0.72 -18.20
N ILE A 192 -21.72 -0.97 -19.21
CA ILE A 192 -20.68 -0.03 -19.63
C ILE A 192 -21.32 1.29 -20.09
N LYS A 193 -22.40 1.22 -20.87
CA LYS A 193 -23.14 2.39 -21.32
C LYS A 193 -23.77 3.15 -20.15
N GLU A 194 -24.43 2.45 -19.23
CA GLU A 194 -25.03 3.07 -18.03
C GLU A 194 -23.97 3.69 -17.11
N ALA A 195 -22.84 3.01 -16.91
CA ALA A 195 -21.71 3.55 -16.17
C ALA A 195 -21.21 4.84 -16.82
N LYS A 196 -21.02 4.86 -18.14
CA LYS A 196 -20.60 6.06 -18.86
C LYS A 196 -21.60 7.21 -18.70
N ASN A 197 -22.90 6.95 -18.89
CA ASN A 197 -23.94 7.97 -18.72
C ASN A 197 -23.94 8.53 -17.29
N SER A 198 -23.85 7.65 -16.29
CA SER A 198 -23.82 8.03 -14.87
C SER A 198 -22.57 8.85 -14.55
N TYR A 199 -21.41 8.50 -15.13
CA TYR A 199 -20.17 9.27 -14.99
C TYR A 199 -20.32 10.68 -15.58
N ASP A 200 -20.75 10.78 -16.84
CA ASP A 200 -20.86 12.06 -17.55
C ASP A 200 -21.84 12.99 -16.81
N THR A 201 -22.97 12.44 -16.36
CA THR A 201 -24.01 13.17 -15.60
C THR A 201 -23.53 13.57 -14.19
N ALA A 202 -22.80 12.70 -13.50
CA ALA A 202 -22.21 13.02 -12.20
C ALA A 202 -21.19 14.15 -12.32
N GLU A 203 -20.29 14.09 -13.31
CA GLU A 203 -19.28 15.13 -13.58
C GLU A 203 -19.97 16.48 -13.82
N GLU A 204 -21.00 16.52 -14.69
CA GLU A 204 -21.77 17.74 -14.98
C GLU A 204 -22.41 18.35 -13.73
N TYR A 205 -23.19 17.55 -12.99
CA TYR A 205 -23.88 18.05 -11.81
C TYR A 205 -22.92 18.51 -10.70
N LEU A 206 -21.79 17.84 -10.51
CA LEU A 206 -20.81 18.24 -9.52
C LEU A 206 -20.12 19.56 -9.92
N HIS A 207 -19.82 19.76 -11.21
CA HIS A 207 -19.33 21.06 -11.70
C HIS A 207 -20.37 22.17 -11.52
N LEU A 208 -21.65 21.90 -11.80
CA LEU A 208 -22.74 22.86 -11.56
C LEU A 208 -22.89 23.19 -10.08
N ALA A 209 -22.75 22.21 -9.19
CA ALA A 209 -22.77 22.44 -7.75
C ALA A 209 -21.64 23.39 -7.31
N ILE A 210 -20.41 23.14 -7.76
CA ILE A 210 -19.22 23.96 -7.49
C ILE A 210 -19.36 25.37 -8.09
N LYS A 211 -19.87 25.47 -9.32
CA LYS A 211 -20.07 26.75 -10.01
C LYS A 211 -21.04 27.65 -9.26
N ASN A 212 -22.12 27.07 -8.72
CA ASN A 212 -23.13 27.81 -7.97
C ASN A 212 -22.71 28.09 -6.52
N ASP A 213 -21.86 27.24 -5.94
CA ASP A 213 -21.27 27.46 -4.62
C ASP A 213 -19.84 26.91 -4.53
N SER A 214 -18.86 27.79 -4.73
CA SER A 214 -17.44 27.47 -4.62
C SER A 214 -16.97 27.14 -3.20
N SER A 215 -17.83 27.25 -2.19
CA SER A 215 -17.55 26.85 -0.81
C SER A 215 -18.01 25.42 -0.49
N LEU A 216 -18.74 24.77 -1.42
CA LEU A 216 -19.31 23.44 -1.23
C LEU A 216 -18.23 22.35 -1.35
N TYR A 217 -17.49 22.17 -0.26
CA TYR A 217 -16.37 21.22 -0.13
C TYR A 217 -16.71 19.80 -0.60
N ASP A 218 -17.88 19.28 -0.21
CA ASP A 218 -18.27 17.91 -0.52
C ASP A 218 -18.40 17.65 -2.02
N ALA A 219 -18.72 18.68 -2.83
CA ALA A 219 -18.79 18.54 -4.28
C ALA A 219 -17.40 18.32 -4.90
N TYR A 220 -16.37 19.03 -4.40
CA TYR A 220 -14.99 18.85 -4.85
C TYR A 220 -14.43 17.47 -4.48
N THR A 221 -14.67 17.01 -3.25
CA THR A 221 -14.19 15.68 -2.81
C THR A 221 -14.91 14.55 -3.52
N THR A 222 -16.21 14.70 -3.77
CA THR A 222 -16.99 13.74 -4.56
C THR A 222 -16.51 13.69 -6.01
N LEU A 223 -16.25 14.85 -6.62
CA LEU A 223 -15.72 14.92 -7.99
C LEU A 223 -14.30 14.36 -8.10
N ALA A 224 -13.44 14.62 -7.11
CA ALA A 224 -12.12 14.00 -7.04
C ALA A 224 -12.21 12.47 -6.88
N GLY A 225 -13.19 11.98 -6.12
CA GLY A 225 -13.49 10.56 -6.01
C GLY A 225 -13.94 9.94 -7.33
N LEU A 226 -14.83 10.62 -8.08
CA LEU A 226 -15.26 10.21 -9.41
C LEU A 226 -14.07 10.04 -10.37
N TYR A 227 -13.16 11.02 -10.41
CA TYR A 227 -11.95 10.95 -11.24
C TYR A 227 -10.96 9.88 -10.78
N GLU A 228 -10.88 9.62 -9.48
CA GLU A 228 -10.04 8.53 -8.98
C GLU A 228 -10.56 7.16 -9.43
N ASP A 229 -11.87 6.94 -9.38
CA ASP A 229 -12.47 5.66 -9.80
C ASP A 229 -12.53 5.51 -11.32
N SER A 230 -12.45 6.59 -12.11
CA SER A 230 -12.29 6.51 -13.58
C SER A 230 -10.85 6.36 -14.04
N GLY A 231 -9.87 6.56 -13.15
CA GLY A 231 -8.45 6.52 -13.48
C GLY A 231 -7.84 7.87 -13.88
N ASP A 232 -8.63 8.95 -13.88
CA ASP A 232 -8.21 10.30 -14.24
C ASP A 232 -7.58 11.06 -13.05
N TYR A 233 -6.58 10.46 -12.40
CA TYR A 233 -6.04 10.97 -11.12
C TYR A 233 -5.57 12.44 -11.18
N GLN A 234 -5.04 12.88 -12.33
CA GLN A 234 -4.60 14.27 -12.51
C GLN A 234 -5.77 15.25 -12.43
N LYS A 235 -6.93 14.93 -13.04
CA LYS A 235 -8.14 15.77 -12.89
C LYS A 235 -8.57 15.84 -11.42
N GLY A 236 -8.47 14.73 -10.68
CA GLY A 236 -8.72 14.69 -9.24
C GLY A 236 -7.81 15.65 -8.46
N VAL A 237 -6.51 15.65 -8.76
CA VAL A 237 -5.53 16.56 -8.14
C VAL A 237 -5.88 18.01 -8.45
N ASP A 238 -6.20 18.32 -9.71
CA ASP A 238 -6.49 19.67 -10.16
C ASP A 238 -7.75 20.23 -9.50
N VAL A 239 -8.79 19.41 -9.33
CA VAL A 239 -10.02 19.78 -8.60
C VAL A 239 -9.72 20.05 -7.12
N LEU A 240 -9.01 19.15 -6.43
CA LEU A 240 -8.71 19.35 -5.01
C LEU A 240 -7.83 20.60 -4.79
N LYS A 241 -6.86 20.87 -5.67
CA LYS A 241 -6.00 22.07 -5.55
C LYS A 241 -6.78 23.39 -5.56
N GLN A 242 -7.97 23.44 -6.16
CA GLN A 242 -8.84 24.62 -6.11
C GLN A 242 -9.27 24.97 -4.67
N LEU A 243 -9.30 23.98 -3.77
CA LEU A 243 -9.66 24.13 -2.36
C LEU A 243 -8.49 24.52 -1.45
N PHE A 244 -7.24 24.48 -1.94
CA PHE A 244 -6.03 24.55 -1.11
C PHE A 244 -6.09 25.64 -0.03
N ARG A 245 -6.41 26.88 -0.43
CA ARG A 245 -6.47 28.04 0.49
C ARG A 245 -7.54 27.92 1.58
N LYS A 246 -8.63 27.18 1.34
CA LYS A 246 -9.77 27.04 2.27
C LYS A 246 -9.63 25.84 3.21
N LYS A 247 -8.79 24.86 2.87
CA LYS A 247 -8.74 23.53 3.52
C LYS A 247 -7.34 23.07 3.92
N GLU A 248 -6.37 23.98 3.99
CA GLU A 248 -5.00 23.69 4.44
C GLU A 248 -4.89 23.10 5.85
N ASN A 249 -5.90 23.29 6.71
CA ASN A 249 -5.92 22.71 8.07
C ASN A 249 -6.83 21.47 8.20
N ASP A 250 -7.24 20.86 7.08
CA ASP A 250 -8.11 19.67 7.05
C ASP A 250 -7.28 18.43 6.68
N TYR A 251 -7.12 17.48 7.61
CA TYR A 251 -6.32 16.29 7.34
C TYR A 251 -6.90 15.42 6.22
N SER A 252 -8.22 15.41 6.04
CA SER A 252 -8.87 14.57 5.02
C SER A 252 -8.56 15.09 3.61
N TYR A 253 -8.45 16.41 3.46
CA TYR A 253 -7.98 17.05 2.23
C TYR A 253 -6.56 16.58 1.89
N HIS A 254 -5.63 16.69 2.84
CA HIS A 254 -4.23 16.29 2.64
C HIS A 254 -4.08 14.79 2.38
N ALA A 255 -4.80 13.93 3.10
CA ALA A 255 -4.77 12.48 2.88
C ALA A 255 -5.29 12.10 1.50
N THR A 256 -6.39 12.72 1.05
CA THR A 256 -6.96 12.45 -0.29
C THR A 256 -6.02 12.92 -1.39
N LEU A 257 -5.45 14.12 -1.27
CA LEU A 257 -4.47 14.63 -2.23
C LEU A 257 -3.20 13.76 -2.27
N ALA A 258 -2.70 13.33 -1.11
CA ALA A 258 -1.57 12.42 -1.00
C ALA A 258 -1.86 11.08 -1.71
N PHE A 259 -3.06 10.54 -1.53
CA PHE A 259 -3.49 9.33 -2.20
C PHE A 259 -3.52 9.48 -3.73
N LEU A 260 -4.02 10.60 -4.25
CA LEU A 260 -3.98 10.86 -5.70
C LEU A 260 -2.55 10.99 -6.23
N TYR A 261 -1.64 11.64 -5.50
CA TYR A 261 -0.23 11.67 -5.88
C TYR A 261 0.42 10.27 -5.86
N TYR A 262 0.03 9.41 -4.92
CA TYR A 262 0.47 8.01 -4.92
C TYR A 262 -0.02 7.29 -6.20
N ARG A 263 -1.26 7.52 -6.63
CA ARG A 263 -1.82 6.95 -7.87
C ARG A 263 -1.15 7.48 -9.15
N LEU A 264 -0.60 8.69 -9.10
CA LEU A 264 0.24 9.27 -10.15
C LEU A 264 1.70 8.77 -10.11
N ASN A 265 2.05 7.86 -9.19
CA ASN A 265 3.42 7.40 -8.96
C ASN A 265 4.40 8.55 -8.63
N GLU A 266 3.94 9.54 -7.85
CA GLU A 266 4.74 10.69 -7.40
C GLU A 266 5.00 10.63 -5.88
N PRO A 267 5.87 9.72 -5.40
CA PRO A 267 6.11 9.53 -3.97
C PRO A 267 6.66 10.78 -3.29
N GLY A 268 7.45 11.60 -4.01
CA GLY A 268 7.99 12.86 -3.51
C GLY A 268 6.93 13.94 -3.24
N LEU A 269 5.75 13.83 -3.85
CA LEU A 269 4.59 14.68 -3.55
C LEU A 269 3.64 14.01 -2.56
N SER A 270 3.46 12.70 -2.69
CA SER A 270 2.54 11.93 -1.86
C SER A 270 2.97 11.85 -0.38
N TYR A 271 4.22 11.48 -0.11
CA TYR A 271 4.67 11.27 1.27
C TYR A 271 4.61 12.55 2.12
N PRO A 272 5.08 13.72 1.66
CA PRO A 272 4.95 14.97 2.42
C PRO A 272 3.49 15.36 2.70
N GLU A 273 2.57 15.11 1.76
CA GLU A 273 1.14 15.39 1.98
C GLU A 273 0.52 14.43 3.01
N PHE A 274 0.92 13.16 3.03
CA PHE A 274 0.55 12.26 4.13
C PHE A 274 1.10 12.73 5.48
N GLN A 275 2.35 13.23 5.53
CA GLN A 275 2.91 13.78 6.76
C GLN A 275 2.11 14.98 7.27
N LYS A 276 1.65 15.87 6.37
CA LYS A 276 0.75 16.98 6.72
C LYS A 276 -0.58 16.46 7.28
N ALA A 277 -1.20 15.48 6.63
CA ALA A 277 -2.43 14.86 7.11
C ALA A 277 -2.25 14.29 8.52
N ILE A 278 -1.19 13.50 8.74
CA ILE A 278 -0.87 12.91 10.04
C ILE A 278 -0.58 14.00 11.09
N ALA A 279 0.06 15.10 10.72
CA ALA A 279 0.31 16.21 11.64
C ALA A 279 -0.99 16.85 12.16
N LEU A 280 -1.99 16.98 11.28
CA LEU A 280 -3.30 17.61 11.54
C LEU A 280 -4.31 16.70 12.25
N MET A 281 -4.13 15.38 12.23
CA MET A 281 -4.98 14.42 12.93
C MET A 281 -4.97 14.65 14.47
N THR A 282 -6.08 14.34 15.13
CA THR A 282 -6.11 14.23 16.60
C THR A 282 -5.26 13.05 17.09
N ASN A 283 -4.90 13.02 18.38
CA ASN A 283 -4.10 11.91 18.94
C ASN A 283 -4.77 10.53 18.72
N GLU A 284 -6.09 10.45 18.86
CA GLU A 284 -6.83 9.21 18.62
C GLU A 284 -6.82 8.82 17.14
N GLU A 285 -7.01 9.78 16.23
CA GLU A 285 -6.95 9.52 14.79
C GLU A 285 -5.55 9.07 14.36
N LYS A 286 -4.48 9.69 14.87
CA LYS A 286 -3.10 9.26 14.62
C LYS A 286 -2.88 7.84 15.12
N LYS A 287 -3.37 7.51 16.32
CA LYS A 287 -3.25 6.17 16.89
C LYS A 287 -3.98 5.13 16.05
N GLU A 288 -5.21 5.40 15.62
CA GLU A 288 -5.93 4.51 14.71
C GLU A 288 -5.24 4.37 13.36
N PHE A 289 -4.73 5.47 12.79
CA PHE A 289 -4.10 5.49 11.47
C PHE A 289 -2.72 4.83 11.46
N LEU A 290 -1.85 5.12 12.43
CA LEU A 290 -0.45 4.66 12.47
C LEU A 290 -0.26 3.33 13.19
N ILE A 291 -1.15 2.95 14.10
CA ILE A 291 -1.04 1.72 14.90
C ILE A 291 -2.23 0.80 14.63
N GLY A 292 -3.45 1.32 14.76
CA GLY A 292 -4.68 0.53 14.62
C GLY A 292 -4.78 -0.18 13.28
N SER A 293 -4.55 0.54 12.18
CA SER A 293 -4.57 -0.02 10.84
C SER A 293 -3.44 -1.03 10.58
N VAL A 294 -2.29 -0.86 11.25
CA VAL A 294 -1.11 -1.73 11.09
C VAL A 294 -1.26 -3.03 11.86
N LYS A 295 -1.98 -3.03 12.99
CA LYS A 295 -2.28 -4.24 13.76
C LYS A 295 -2.92 -5.34 12.93
N ILE A 296 -3.67 -4.99 11.89
CA ILE A 296 -4.22 -5.95 10.90
C ILE A 296 -3.09 -6.83 10.33
N LEU A 297 -1.96 -6.21 9.96
CA LEU A 297 -0.81 -6.88 9.34
C LEU A 297 0.06 -7.63 10.37
N LEU A 298 -0.01 -7.24 11.64
CA LEU A 298 0.83 -7.78 12.71
C LEU A 298 0.22 -8.99 13.42
N GLN A 299 -0.96 -9.47 13.00
CA GLN A 299 -1.68 -10.50 13.73
C GLN A 299 -0.88 -11.79 13.96
N SER A 300 -0.07 -12.21 12.98
CA SER A 300 0.82 -13.38 13.12
C SER A 300 2.09 -13.11 13.95
N LEU A 301 2.39 -11.85 14.26
CA LEU A 301 3.56 -11.41 15.02
C LEU A 301 3.22 -11.09 16.49
N LEU A 302 1.95 -10.86 16.80
CA LEU A 302 1.47 -10.53 18.14
C LEU A 302 0.93 -11.79 18.83
N ASP A 303 1.26 -11.96 20.10
CA ASP A 303 0.63 -12.94 20.97
C ASP A 303 -0.77 -12.44 21.34
N GLU A 304 -1.80 -13.11 20.86
CA GLU A 304 -3.21 -12.76 21.12
C GLU A 304 -3.55 -12.73 22.62
N LYS A 305 -2.80 -13.44 23.46
CA LYS A 305 -2.99 -13.46 24.92
C LYS A 305 -2.26 -12.33 25.64
N LYS A 306 -1.30 -11.68 24.97
CA LYS A 306 -0.51 -10.59 25.57
C LYS A 306 -1.20 -9.25 25.35
N VAL A 307 -1.34 -8.50 26.44
CA VAL A 307 -1.68 -7.07 26.36
C VAL A 307 -0.38 -6.29 26.16
N TYR A 308 -0.29 -5.57 25.04
CA TYR A 308 0.87 -4.74 24.72
C TYR A 308 0.63 -3.30 25.15
N SER A 309 1.63 -2.70 25.79
CA SER A 309 1.64 -1.26 26.05
C SER A 309 1.78 -0.45 24.76
N GLU A 310 1.45 0.84 24.82
CA GLU A 310 1.57 1.74 23.67
C GLU A 310 3.02 1.87 23.18
N THR A 311 3.98 1.96 24.10
CA THR A 311 5.41 2.01 23.78
C THR A 311 5.89 0.73 23.09
N GLU A 312 5.47 -0.44 23.58
CA GLU A 312 5.81 -1.73 22.94
C GLU A 312 5.22 -1.81 21.52
N LEU A 313 3.96 -1.41 21.34
CA LEU A 313 3.32 -1.42 20.02
C LEU A 313 4.03 -0.47 19.05
N ASN A 314 4.41 0.72 19.49
CA ASN A 314 5.16 1.66 18.66
C ASN A 314 6.51 1.09 18.23
N GLN A 315 7.24 0.41 19.13
CA GLN A 315 8.50 -0.25 18.80
C GLN A 315 8.30 -1.40 17.79
N ILE A 316 7.25 -2.20 17.96
CA ILE A 316 6.92 -3.29 17.04
C ILE A 316 6.57 -2.74 15.66
N VAL A 317 5.72 -1.71 15.59
CA VAL A 317 5.30 -1.06 14.33
C VAL A 317 6.51 -0.42 13.62
N ASN A 318 7.36 0.31 14.34
CA ASN A 318 8.57 0.90 13.75
C ASN A 318 9.53 -0.18 13.22
N SER A 319 9.77 -1.24 13.98
CA SER A 319 10.61 -2.35 13.55
C SER A 319 10.03 -3.08 12.35
N TYR A 320 8.70 -3.23 12.30
CA TYR A 320 7.99 -3.81 11.17
C TYR A 320 8.20 -2.98 9.90
N TRP A 321 8.02 -1.66 9.95
CA TRP A 321 8.23 -0.81 8.78
C TRP A 321 9.70 -0.76 8.34
N ASN A 322 10.65 -0.67 9.27
CA ASN A 322 12.08 -0.73 8.96
C ASN A 322 12.47 -2.04 8.26
N ARG A 323 11.85 -3.15 8.64
CA ARG A 323 12.05 -4.46 8.01
C ARG A 323 11.42 -4.55 6.62
N LYS A 324 10.37 -3.76 6.37
CA LYS A 324 9.55 -3.83 5.16
C LYS A 324 9.91 -2.77 4.13
N ASP A 325 10.85 -1.90 4.45
CA ASP A 325 11.41 -0.90 3.55
C ASP A 325 12.14 -1.58 2.37
N PRO A 326 11.62 -1.48 1.14
CA PRO A 326 12.24 -2.11 -0.02
C PRO A 326 13.38 -1.29 -0.62
N LEU A 327 13.50 0.00 -0.27
CA LEU A 327 14.46 0.92 -0.87
C LEU A 327 14.96 1.96 0.13
N VAL A 328 16.00 1.56 0.84
CA VAL A 328 16.60 2.29 1.96
C VAL A 328 17.41 3.53 1.53
N ILE A 329 17.81 3.60 0.26
CA ILE A 329 18.58 4.71 -0.31
C ILE A 329 17.74 5.99 -0.44
N THR A 330 16.42 5.87 -0.32
CA THR A 330 15.50 7.00 -0.21
C THR A 330 15.09 7.23 1.25
N GLU A 331 14.59 8.43 1.54
CA GLU A 331 14.03 8.75 2.86
C GLU A 331 12.58 8.24 3.00
N ILE A 332 11.96 7.82 1.91
CA ILE A 332 10.55 7.44 1.84
C ILE A 332 10.47 5.91 1.83
N ASN A 333 9.98 5.33 2.91
CA ASN A 333 9.64 3.91 2.93
C ASN A 333 8.41 3.66 2.04
N GLU A 334 8.60 3.06 0.86
CA GLU A 334 7.54 2.89 -0.14
C GLU A 334 6.41 1.98 0.36
N ARG A 335 6.75 0.96 1.15
CA ARG A 335 5.74 0.05 1.73
C ARG A 335 4.86 0.78 2.74
N LEU A 336 5.44 1.66 3.56
CA LEU A 336 4.71 2.50 4.50
C LEU A 336 3.84 3.52 3.77
N LEU A 337 4.37 4.16 2.74
CA LEU A 337 3.62 5.10 1.89
C LEU A 337 2.40 4.42 1.27
N GLU A 338 2.58 3.22 0.71
CA GLU A 338 1.47 2.43 0.18
C GLU A 338 0.46 2.05 1.26
N HIS A 339 0.90 1.75 2.49
CA HIS A 339 -0.01 1.49 3.60
C HIS A 339 -0.91 2.70 3.88
N PHE A 340 -0.35 3.90 3.91
CA PHE A 340 -1.12 5.13 4.06
C PHE A 340 -2.14 5.32 2.92
N ALA A 341 -1.73 5.03 1.68
CA ALA A 341 -2.62 5.03 0.53
C ALA A 341 -3.77 4.01 0.66
N ARG A 342 -3.47 2.76 1.05
CA ARG A 342 -4.46 1.69 1.27
C ARG A 342 -5.48 2.05 2.34
N VAL A 343 -5.04 2.58 3.48
CA VAL A 343 -5.94 3.02 4.57
C VAL A 343 -6.82 4.17 4.12
N THR A 344 -6.25 5.14 3.39
CA THR A 344 -6.97 6.30 2.88
C THR A 344 -8.03 5.88 1.87
N TYR A 345 -7.66 5.07 0.88
CA TYR A 345 -8.60 4.50 -0.08
C TYR A 345 -9.73 3.72 0.60
N ALA A 346 -9.39 2.87 1.57
CA ALA A 346 -10.39 2.10 2.32
C ALA A 346 -11.39 3.03 3.00
N ASN A 347 -10.92 4.11 3.65
CA ASN A 347 -11.80 5.10 4.30
C ASN A 347 -12.67 5.87 3.30
N LEU A 348 -12.12 6.21 2.14
CA LEU A 348 -12.84 6.93 1.09
C LEU A 348 -13.91 6.08 0.40
N ARG A 349 -13.75 4.75 0.32
CA ARG A 349 -14.64 3.86 -0.47
C ARG A 349 -15.52 2.94 0.34
N PHE A 350 -15.08 2.52 1.51
CA PHE A 350 -15.73 1.45 2.27
C PHE A 350 -16.23 1.90 3.65
N GLY A 351 -16.16 3.20 3.97
CA GLY A 351 -16.79 3.74 5.16
C GLY A 351 -18.30 3.50 5.18
N VAL A 352 -18.84 3.12 6.33
CA VAL A 352 -20.29 2.93 6.55
C VAL A 352 -20.77 3.99 7.52
N GLU A 353 -21.18 5.13 6.97
CA GLU A 353 -21.60 6.31 7.74
C GLU A 353 -22.74 6.01 8.72
N SER A 354 -23.72 5.19 8.29
CA SER A 354 -24.87 4.81 9.11
C SER A 354 -24.50 4.06 10.40
N LEU A 355 -23.30 3.46 10.45
CA LEU A 355 -22.77 2.73 11.61
C LEU A 355 -21.56 3.43 12.24
N GLY A 356 -21.13 4.59 11.72
CA GLY A 356 -19.88 5.23 12.13
C GLY A 356 -18.64 4.36 11.93
N THR A 357 -18.70 3.36 11.04
CA THR A 357 -17.59 2.42 10.81
C THR A 357 -16.65 2.99 9.75
N LYS A 358 -15.39 3.23 10.14
CA LYS A 358 -14.33 3.65 9.21
C LYS A 358 -14.06 2.54 8.19
N GLY A 359 -13.80 2.90 6.95
CA GLY A 359 -13.69 1.92 5.88
C GLY A 359 -12.56 0.91 6.06
N TRP A 360 -11.43 1.32 6.67
CA TRP A 360 -10.34 0.40 7.03
C TRP A 360 -10.74 -0.73 7.99
N LYS A 361 -11.83 -0.58 8.74
CA LYS A 361 -12.38 -1.59 9.67
C LYS A 361 -13.38 -2.55 9.02
N THR A 362 -13.71 -2.35 7.74
CA THR A 362 -14.61 -3.24 7.00
C THR A 362 -13.84 -4.39 6.34
N ASP A 363 -14.52 -5.48 6.00
CA ASP A 363 -13.90 -6.63 5.33
C ASP A 363 -13.22 -6.25 4.00
N ARG A 364 -13.86 -5.37 3.21
CA ARG A 364 -13.25 -4.81 1.98
C ARG A 364 -12.03 -3.94 2.28
N GLY A 365 -12.09 -3.14 3.35
CA GLY A 365 -10.95 -2.33 3.79
C GLY A 365 -9.78 -3.17 4.29
N GLU A 366 -10.05 -4.21 5.07
CA GLU A 366 -9.06 -5.19 5.51
C GLU A 366 -8.38 -5.86 4.32
N ALA A 367 -9.16 -6.30 3.33
CA ALA A 367 -8.64 -6.91 2.11
C ALA A 367 -7.68 -5.97 1.36
N ILE A 368 -8.03 -4.69 1.18
CA ILE A 368 -7.11 -3.71 0.58
C ILE A 368 -5.85 -3.53 1.44
N ILE A 369 -5.98 -3.42 2.76
CA ILE A 369 -4.83 -3.20 3.64
C ILE A 369 -3.85 -4.36 3.57
N ARG A 370 -4.35 -5.60 3.61
CA ARG A 370 -3.52 -6.81 3.51
C ARG A 370 -2.98 -7.02 2.11
N TYR A 371 -3.85 -7.04 1.11
CA TYR A 371 -3.55 -7.61 -0.20
C TYR A 371 -3.37 -6.59 -1.31
N GLY A 372 -3.70 -5.32 -1.04
CA GLY A 372 -3.63 -4.25 -2.03
C GLY A 372 -4.84 -4.23 -2.95
N PHE A 373 -4.71 -3.47 -4.04
CA PHE A 373 -5.74 -3.37 -5.08
C PHE A 373 -5.82 -4.69 -5.85
N PRO A 374 -7.03 -5.23 -6.10
CA PRO A 374 -7.17 -6.47 -6.85
C PRO A 374 -6.84 -6.26 -8.33
N ASP A 375 -6.28 -7.30 -8.97
CA ASP A 375 -5.97 -7.30 -10.41
C ASP A 375 -7.24 -7.16 -11.25
N LYS A 376 -8.34 -7.74 -10.77
CA LYS A 376 -9.67 -7.63 -11.38
C LYS A 376 -10.74 -7.50 -10.30
N ARG A 377 -11.67 -6.57 -10.52
CA ARG A 377 -12.88 -6.43 -9.72
C ARG A 377 -14.10 -6.67 -10.61
N ILE A 378 -15.03 -7.47 -10.12
CA ILE A 378 -16.31 -7.78 -10.75
C ILE A 378 -17.41 -7.53 -9.72
N ARG A 379 -18.50 -6.88 -10.12
CA ARG A 379 -19.71 -6.74 -9.30
C ARG A 379 -20.87 -7.47 -9.96
N TYR A 380 -21.45 -8.43 -9.25
CA TYR A 380 -22.74 -9.00 -9.61
C TYR A 380 -23.85 -8.23 -8.90
N ARG A 381 -24.77 -7.67 -9.70
CA ARG A 381 -25.94 -6.94 -9.21
C ARG A 381 -26.96 -7.91 -8.60
N PRO A 382 -27.78 -7.47 -7.63
CA PRO A 382 -28.84 -8.33 -7.09
C PRO A 382 -29.87 -8.64 -8.18
N TYR A 383 -30.41 -9.86 -8.16
CA TYR A 383 -31.41 -10.32 -9.13
C TYR A 383 -32.42 -11.24 -8.45
N ILE A 384 -33.70 -11.11 -8.81
CA ILE A 384 -34.76 -11.99 -8.29
C ILE A 384 -35.20 -12.91 -9.42
N TYR A 385 -35.09 -14.21 -9.17
CA TYR A 385 -35.58 -15.25 -10.07
C TYR A 385 -36.84 -15.87 -9.50
N ASP A 386 -37.93 -15.85 -10.26
CA ASP A 386 -39.16 -16.56 -9.92
C ASP A 386 -39.12 -17.97 -10.51
N THR A 387 -39.11 -18.97 -9.65
CA THR A 387 -39.15 -20.38 -10.06
C THR A 387 -40.57 -20.91 -10.28
N GLY A 388 -41.60 -20.09 -10.06
CA GLY A 388 -43.00 -20.49 -9.99
C GLY A 388 -43.40 -21.19 -8.67
N LYS A 389 -42.43 -21.58 -7.83
CA LYS A 389 -42.66 -22.18 -6.50
C LYS A 389 -42.03 -21.38 -5.35
N LYS A 390 -40.90 -20.73 -5.61
CA LYS A 390 -40.13 -19.89 -4.68
C LYS A 390 -39.48 -18.73 -5.44
N PHE A 391 -39.30 -17.61 -4.75
CA PHE A 391 -38.42 -16.54 -5.24
C PHE A 391 -36.98 -16.79 -4.78
N ILE A 392 -36.04 -16.79 -5.72
CA ILE A 392 -34.61 -16.83 -5.43
C ILE A 392 -34.05 -15.41 -5.55
N ARG A 393 -33.61 -14.85 -4.43
CA ARG A 393 -32.93 -13.56 -4.37
C ARG A 393 -31.42 -13.78 -4.42
N LEU A 394 -30.80 -13.42 -5.54
CA LEU A 394 -29.36 -13.34 -5.68
C LEU A 394 -28.85 -12.04 -5.04
N ILE A 395 -27.87 -12.16 -4.15
CA ILE A 395 -27.32 -11.05 -3.36
C ILE A 395 -26.31 -10.26 -4.18
N LYS A 396 -26.26 -8.93 -4.01
CA LYS A 396 -25.19 -8.07 -4.53
C LYS A 396 -23.81 -8.58 -4.07
N THR A 397 -22.96 -8.98 -5.01
CA THR A 397 -21.70 -9.67 -4.72
C THR A 397 -20.54 -8.98 -5.44
N ASP A 398 -19.52 -8.52 -4.70
CA ASP A 398 -18.26 -8.02 -5.25
C ASP A 398 -17.24 -9.16 -5.24
N ILE A 399 -16.59 -9.44 -6.37
CA ILE A 399 -15.55 -10.45 -6.53
C ILE A 399 -14.25 -9.77 -6.93
N TRP A 400 -13.21 -10.03 -6.15
CA TRP A 400 -11.89 -9.44 -6.27
C TRP A 400 -10.89 -10.56 -6.53
N THR A 401 -10.24 -10.52 -7.69
CA THR A 401 -9.22 -11.50 -8.07
C THR A 401 -7.85 -10.92 -7.79
N TYR A 402 -7.02 -11.72 -7.13
CA TYR A 402 -5.60 -11.52 -6.96
C TYR A 402 -4.86 -12.66 -7.66
N ASN A 403 -3.57 -12.50 -7.94
CA ASN A 403 -2.73 -13.49 -8.63
C ASN A 403 -2.99 -14.97 -8.26
N ASN A 404 -3.18 -15.29 -6.97
CA ASN A 404 -3.27 -16.68 -6.49
C ASN A 404 -4.57 -17.02 -5.73
N PHE A 405 -5.48 -16.07 -5.54
CA PHE A 405 -6.72 -16.29 -4.78
C PHE A 405 -7.80 -15.28 -5.16
N THR A 406 -9.05 -15.62 -4.86
CA THR A 406 -10.22 -14.77 -5.12
C THR A 406 -10.96 -14.52 -3.81
N LEU A 407 -11.26 -13.25 -3.55
CA LEU A 407 -12.12 -12.84 -2.44
C LEU A 407 -13.48 -12.42 -2.97
N ALA A 408 -14.54 -12.79 -2.28
CA ALA A 408 -15.89 -12.37 -2.58
C ALA A 408 -16.49 -11.69 -1.37
N PHE A 409 -17.33 -10.71 -1.63
CA PHE A 409 -18.00 -9.94 -0.60
C PHE A 409 -19.47 -9.82 -0.94
N THR A 410 -20.34 -10.04 0.02
CA THR A 410 -21.79 -9.93 -0.17
C THR A 410 -22.38 -8.79 0.64
N ASP A 411 -23.27 -8.04 0.01
CA ASP A 411 -24.12 -7.06 0.67
C ASP A 411 -25.55 -7.57 0.67
N ARG A 412 -25.86 -8.40 1.67
CA ARG A 412 -27.13 -9.11 1.80
C ARG A 412 -28.34 -8.19 1.88
N PHE A 413 -28.15 -7.01 2.47
CA PHE A 413 -29.24 -6.10 2.79
C PHE A 413 -29.26 -4.86 1.91
N LEU A 414 -28.37 -4.77 0.91
CA LEU A 414 -28.21 -3.60 0.04
C LEU A 414 -27.90 -2.31 0.83
N THR A 415 -27.22 -2.45 1.97
CA THR A 415 -26.85 -1.34 2.85
C THR A 415 -25.43 -0.84 2.59
N ASN A 416 -24.79 -1.34 1.53
CA ASN A 416 -23.37 -1.17 1.20
C ASN A 416 -22.40 -1.72 2.27
N GLN A 417 -22.91 -2.55 3.19
CA GLN A 417 -22.15 -3.23 4.23
C GLN A 417 -21.70 -4.60 3.72
N PHE A 418 -20.74 -4.57 2.81
CA PHE A 418 -20.15 -5.77 2.26
C PHE A 418 -19.35 -6.53 3.32
N GLN A 419 -19.67 -7.82 3.48
CA GLN A 419 -18.98 -8.76 4.34
C GLN A 419 -18.32 -9.84 3.48
N PHE A 420 -17.25 -10.47 3.98
CA PHE A 420 -16.67 -11.64 3.32
C PHE A 420 -17.76 -12.68 3.05
N ASN A 421 -17.73 -13.25 1.85
CA ASN A 421 -18.75 -14.18 1.41
C ASN A 421 -18.76 -15.44 2.26
N SER A 422 -19.88 -15.69 2.90
CA SER A 422 -20.24 -17.01 3.42
C SER A 422 -21.38 -17.54 2.55
N PRO A 423 -21.24 -18.72 1.91
CA PRO A 423 -22.25 -19.27 1.01
C PRO A 423 -23.49 -19.81 1.75
N TYR A 424 -23.75 -19.31 2.96
CA TYR A 424 -24.87 -19.70 3.80
C TYR A 424 -26.19 -19.24 3.17
N THR A 425 -27.12 -20.18 3.08
CA THR A 425 -28.47 -19.95 2.55
C THR A 425 -29.41 -19.76 3.72
N SER A 426 -30.11 -18.63 3.79
CA SER A 426 -31.29 -18.56 4.66
C SER A 426 -32.51 -19.01 3.87
N GLU A 427 -33.11 -20.12 4.28
CA GLU A 427 -34.43 -20.51 3.81
C GLU A 427 -35.47 -19.89 4.74
N SER A 428 -36.41 -19.12 4.18
CA SER A 428 -37.64 -18.79 4.89
C SER A 428 -38.60 -19.98 4.74
N PRO A 429 -39.40 -20.35 5.77
CA PRO A 429 -40.13 -21.61 5.78
C PRO A 429 -41.01 -21.89 4.55
N ASN A 430 -41.49 -20.88 3.79
CA ASN A 430 -42.45 -21.14 2.72
C ASN A 430 -42.37 -20.32 1.40
N THR A 431 -41.44 -19.37 1.17
CA THR A 431 -41.55 -18.52 -0.06
C THR A 431 -40.27 -17.99 -0.73
N SER A 432 -39.11 -17.90 -0.06
CA SER A 432 -37.90 -17.34 -0.70
C SER A 432 -36.57 -17.92 -0.21
N ILE A 433 -35.58 -17.96 -1.12
CA ILE A 433 -34.20 -18.36 -0.88
C ILE A 433 -33.30 -17.17 -1.19
N THR A 434 -32.39 -16.81 -0.27
CA THR A 434 -31.38 -15.78 -0.52
C THR A 434 -30.01 -16.43 -0.74
N LEU A 435 -29.37 -16.15 -1.88
CA LEU A 435 -28.14 -16.82 -2.32
C LEU A 435 -27.04 -15.84 -2.69
N SER A 436 -25.82 -16.14 -2.25
CA SER A 436 -24.62 -15.49 -2.81
C SER A 436 -24.42 -15.88 -4.27
N GLN A 437 -23.86 -14.96 -5.06
CA GLN A 437 -23.50 -15.20 -6.46
C GLN A 437 -22.09 -15.78 -6.64
N TYR A 438 -21.36 -15.99 -5.54
CA TYR A 438 -20.06 -16.67 -5.48
C TYR A 438 -20.13 -17.95 -4.62
N PRO A 439 -19.70 -19.11 -5.14
CA PRO A 439 -19.88 -20.39 -4.45
C PRO A 439 -18.88 -20.63 -3.30
N GLY A 440 -17.71 -20.00 -3.31
CA GLY A 440 -16.65 -20.24 -2.32
C GLY A 440 -16.88 -19.52 -0.98
N ASN A 441 -16.46 -20.12 0.14
CA ASN A 441 -16.49 -19.48 1.45
C ASN A 441 -15.22 -18.66 1.69
N THR A 442 -15.26 -17.38 1.35
CA THR A 442 -14.11 -16.49 1.53
C THR A 442 -13.98 -15.98 2.95
N ASP A 443 -15.06 -16.02 3.74
CA ASP A 443 -14.98 -15.74 5.18
C ASP A 443 -14.07 -16.75 5.88
N ASP A 444 -14.30 -18.05 5.63
CA ASP A 444 -13.44 -19.12 6.15
C ASP A 444 -12.01 -19.04 5.58
N LEU A 445 -11.87 -18.81 4.27
CA LEU A 445 -10.55 -18.67 3.62
C LEU A 445 -9.71 -17.58 4.29
N VAL A 446 -10.30 -16.41 4.55
CA VAL A 446 -9.57 -15.30 5.18
C VAL A 446 -9.29 -15.60 6.66
N LYS A 447 -10.32 -16.01 7.41
CA LYS A 447 -10.21 -16.20 8.87
C LYS A 447 -9.34 -17.38 9.27
N LEU A 448 -9.37 -18.47 8.51
CA LEU A 448 -8.72 -19.73 8.87
C LEU A 448 -7.38 -19.93 8.17
N ASP A 449 -7.12 -19.25 7.05
CA ASP A 449 -5.90 -19.44 6.26
C ASP A 449 -5.17 -18.12 5.96
N LEU A 450 -5.72 -17.26 5.10
CA LEU A 450 -4.94 -16.16 4.51
C LEU A 450 -4.36 -15.19 5.55
N ARG A 451 -5.05 -14.90 6.66
CA ARG A 451 -4.51 -14.04 7.73
C ARG A 451 -3.22 -14.58 8.35
N TYR A 452 -3.00 -15.89 8.30
CA TYR A 452 -1.85 -16.57 8.88
C TYR A 452 -0.79 -16.93 7.83
N SER A 453 -1.21 -17.53 6.70
CA SER A 453 -0.29 -17.99 5.65
C SER A 453 0.22 -16.85 4.77
N LYS A 454 -0.60 -15.81 4.56
CA LYS A 454 -0.28 -14.63 3.75
C LYS A 454 -0.83 -13.37 4.44
N PRO A 455 -0.26 -12.95 5.59
CA PRO A 455 -0.80 -11.82 6.37
C PRO A 455 -0.85 -10.50 5.57
N GLU A 456 -0.01 -10.39 4.54
CA GLU A 456 0.01 -9.28 3.58
C GLU A 456 0.56 -9.69 2.21
N GLU A 457 0.28 -8.87 1.20
CA GLU A 457 0.88 -8.89 -0.13
C GLU A 457 1.30 -7.47 -0.52
N TYR A 458 2.51 -7.34 -1.04
CA TYR A 458 3.07 -6.09 -1.52
C TYR A 458 4.07 -6.38 -2.63
N ASN A 459 3.88 -5.72 -3.76
CA ASN A 459 4.85 -5.67 -4.84
C ASN A 459 5.34 -4.22 -4.95
N PRO A 460 6.62 -3.92 -4.67
CA PRO A 460 7.11 -2.55 -4.68
C PRO A 460 6.82 -1.84 -6.00
N ASN A 461 6.11 -0.72 -5.90
CA ASN A 461 5.91 0.19 -7.02
C ASN A 461 6.89 1.36 -6.90
N PHE A 462 7.95 1.31 -7.71
CA PHE A 462 8.96 2.36 -7.73
C PHE A 462 8.67 3.42 -8.79
N LYS A 463 9.19 4.63 -8.58
CA LYS A 463 9.06 5.74 -9.55
C LYS A 463 9.70 5.41 -10.91
N GLY A 464 10.85 4.74 -10.90
CA GLY A 464 11.59 4.36 -12.09
C GLY A 464 11.65 2.84 -12.32
N PRO A 465 12.22 2.42 -13.47
CA PRO A 465 12.29 1.01 -13.84
C PRO A 465 13.26 0.22 -12.95
N ILE A 466 12.97 -1.06 -12.74
CA ILE A 466 13.87 -1.98 -12.03
C ILE A 466 14.91 -2.53 -13.00
N PHE A 467 16.19 -2.53 -12.60
CA PHE A 467 17.30 -3.15 -13.34
C PHE A 467 18.16 -4.01 -12.41
N ARG A 468 19.13 -4.74 -12.98
CA ARG A 468 20.06 -5.58 -12.22
C ARG A 468 21.51 -5.25 -12.56
N VAL A 469 22.37 -5.34 -11.56
CA VAL A 469 23.83 -5.26 -11.66
C VAL A 469 24.46 -6.45 -10.95
N PRO A 470 25.44 -7.13 -11.55
CA PRO A 470 26.26 -8.10 -10.82
C PRO A 470 26.98 -7.41 -9.66
N TYR A 471 26.98 -8.04 -8.49
CA TYR A 471 27.70 -7.55 -7.32
C TYR A 471 28.23 -8.71 -6.48
N LYS A 472 29.28 -8.43 -5.70
CA LYS A 472 29.87 -9.38 -4.75
C LYS A 472 30.44 -8.64 -3.55
N ALA A 473 30.23 -9.22 -2.36
CA ALA A 473 30.78 -8.70 -1.12
C ALA A 473 32.12 -9.38 -0.77
N TYR A 474 33.06 -8.61 -0.23
CA TYR A 474 34.38 -9.05 0.20
C TYR A 474 34.68 -8.49 1.58
N GLN A 475 35.14 -9.35 2.50
CA GLN A 475 35.41 -8.98 3.89
C GLN A 475 36.91 -9.05 4.20
N PHE A 476 37.43 -7.97 4.80
CA PHE A 476 38.81 -7.82 5.22
C PHE A 476 38.88 -7.27 6.65
N ALA A 477 40.01 -7.47 7.32
CA ALA A 477 40.26 -6.80 8.59
C ALA A 477 40.34 -5.28 8.35
N ALA A 478 39.66 -4.51 9.20
CA ALA A 478 39.76 -3.07 9.19
C ALA A 478 41.02 -2.60 9.95
N SER A 479 41.45 -1.36 9.70
CA SER A 479 42.55 -0.73 10.47
C SER A 479 42.23 -0.66 11.96
N ASP A 480 40.96 -0.40 12.30
CA ASP A 480 40.44 -0.68 13.64
C ASP A 480 40.24 -2.18 13.77
N LYS A 481 41.09 -2.86 14.54
CA LYS A 481 41.01 -4.31 14.80
C LYS A 481 39.64 -4.73 15.33
N ASN A 482 38.87 -3.79 15.85
CA ASN A 482 37.53 -4.07 16.35
C ASN A 482 36.46 -4.24 15.27
N LYS A 483 36.75 -3.84 14.04
CA LYS A 483 35.81 -3.76 12.92
C LYS A 483 36.28 -4.60 11.74
N THR A 484 35.38 -4.72 10.79
CA THR A 484 35.58 -5.42 9.52
C THR A 484 35.23 -4.47 8.39
N ASP A 485 36.09 -4.44 7.38
CA ASP A 485 35.83 -3.77 6.12
C ASP A 485 35.04 -4.74 5.23
N VAL A 486 33.84 -4.33 4.85
CA VAL A 486 32.97 -5.03 3.91
C VAL A 486 32.87 -4.17 2.65
N TYR A 487 33.52 -4.61 1.59
CA TYR A 487 33.40 -4.00 0.28
C TYR A 487 32.33 -4.70 -0.53
N VAL A 488 31.44 -3.96 -1.19
CA VAL A 488 30.59 -4.48 -2.25
C VAL A 488 31.12 -3.96 -3.57
N GLY A 489 31.75 -4.84 -4.35
CA GLY A 489 32.12 -4.58 -5.74
C GLY A 489 30.93 -4.87 -6.65
N TYR A 490 30.67 -4.02 -7.62
CA TYR A 490 29.58 -4.19 -8.58
C TYR A 490 30.00 -3.76 -9.98
N GLN A 491 29.29 -4.27 -10.98
CA GLN A 491 29.55 -3.99 -12.39
C GLN A 491 28.28 -3.44 -13.07
N ILE A 492 28.43 -2.35 -13.79
CA ILE A 492 27.42 -1.84 -14.73
C ILE A 492 27.87 -2.27 -16.13
N ASN A 493 27.05 -3.08 -16.81
CA ASN A 493 27.29 -3.44 -18.20
C ASN A 493 26.50 -2.51 -19.12
N TYR A 494 27.18 -1.63 -19.85
CA TYR A 494 26.52 -0.66 -20.72
C TYR A 494 26.00 -1.26 -22.03
N GLU A 495 26.30 -2.52 -22.33
CA GLU A 495 25.74 -3.26 -23.47
C GLU A 495 24.36 -3.86 -23.14
N ASP A 496 23.98 -3.93 -21.87
CA ASP A 496 22.64 -4.35 -21.47
C ASP A 496 21.65 -3.21 -21.69
N THR A 497 20.53 -3.52 -22.36
CA THR A 497 19.40 -2.62 -22.62
C THR A 497 18.84 -1.94 -21.36
N ALA A 498 18.98 -2.55 -20.18
CA ALA A 498 18.52 -2.00 -18.91
C ALA A 498 19.54 -1.09 -18.20
N THR A 499 20.80 -1.09 -18.64
CA THR A 499 21.91 -0.34 -18.01
C THR A 499 22.81 0.41 -19.01
N THR A 500 22.25 0.89 -20.11
CA THR A 500 22.95 1.64 -21.16
C THR A 500 23.66 2.90 -20.66
N LYS A 501 24.68 3.37 -21.40
CA LYS A 501 25.38 4.64 -21.11
C LYS A 501 24.42 5.81 -20.95
N GLU A 502 23.40 5.86 -21.79
CA GLU A 502 22.40 6.91 -21.78
C GLU A 502 21.59 6.96 -20.48
N GLN A 503 21.23 5.81 -19.90
CA GLN A 503 20.47 5.75 -18.64
C GLN A 503 21.28 6.30 -17.46
N PHE A 504 22.60 6.17 -17.51
CA PHE A 504 23.52 6.65 -16.47
C PHE A 504 24.10 8.04 -16.75
N SER A 505 23.69 8.73 -17.83
CA SER A 505 24.33 9.98 -18.28
C SER A 505 24.26 11.14 -17.27
N GLN A 506 23.32 11.09 -16.32
CA GLN A 506 23.18 12.06 -15.23
C GLN A 506 23.77 11.57 -13.89
N GLY A 507 24.49 10.44 -13.90
CA GLY A 507 24.98 9.77 -12.71
C GLY A 507 23.91 8.97 -11.96
N TYR A 508 24.30 8.46 -10.79
CA TYR A 508 23.47 7.60 -9.94
C TYR A 508 23.90 7.69 -8.48
N ASP A 509 22.98 7.37 -7.58
CA ASP A 509 23.31 7.11 -6.18
C ASP A 509 23.58 5.62 -5.98
N VAL A 510 24.55 5.30 -5.12
CA VAL A 510 24.82 3.95 -4.61
C VAL A 510 24.79 3.95 -3.09
N GLY A 511 24.14 2.95 -2.52
CA GLY A 511 23.91 2.81 -1.09
C GLY A 511 24.34 1.43 -0.57
N LEU A 512 24.92 1.42 0.62
CA LEU A 512 25.21 0.21 1.38
C LEU A 512 24.76 0.40 2.83
N PHE A 513 23.91 -0.51 3.29
CA PHE A 513 23.25 -0.43 4.57
C PHE A 513 23.29 -1.77 5.30
N PHE A 514 23.34 -1.72 6.61
CA PHE A 514 23.32 -2.91 7.44
C PHE A 514 22.51 -2.69 8.72
N ASN A 515 21.57 -3.61 8.93
CA ASN A 515 20.74 -3.68 10.11
C ASN A 515 21.09 -4.93 10.93
N ASP A 516 20.91 -4.87 12.24
CA ASP A 516 20.98 -6.10 13.06
C ASP A 516 19.76 -7.02 12.82
N ASN A 517 19.71 -8.15 13.52
CA ASN A 517 18.59 -9.10 13.42
C ASN A 517 17.23 -8.50 13.86
N GLY A 518 17.24 -7.44 14.67
CA GLY A 518 16.06 -6.67 15.05
C GLY A 518 15.70 -5.57 14.06
N PHE A 519 16.37 -5.51 12.91
CA PHE A 519 16.23 -4.46 11.90
C PHE A 519 16.57 -3.05 12.41
N ASN A 520 17.39 -2.94 13.46
CA ASN A 520 17.96 -1.66 13.85
C ASN A 520 19.17 -1.32 12.98
N ARG A 521 19.16 -0.13 12.39
CA ARG A 521 20.27 0.38 11.56
C ARG A 521 21.57 0.45 12.37
N LYS A 522 22.61 -0.25 11.92
CA LYS A 522 23.97 -0.20 12.49
C LYS A 522 24.95 0.53 11.58
N PHE A 523 24.72 0.49 10.28
CA PHE A 523 25.54 1.21 9.30
C PHE A 523 24.70 1.65 8.11
N GLY A 524 24.95 2.85 7.60
CA GLY A 524 24.40 3.30 6.33
C GLY A 524 25.32 4.29 5.65
N LYS A 525 25.58 4.07 4.37
CA LYS A 525 26.36 4.98 3.54
C LYS A 525 25.69 5.12 2.18
N LYS A 526 25.59 6.36 1.71
CA LYS A 526 25.12 6.72 0.38
C LYS A 526 26.21 7.56 -0.30
N GLN A 527 26.45 7.30 -1.57
CA GLN A 527 27.37 8.06 -2.42
C GLN A 527 26.69 8.41 -3.73
N THR A 528 26.87 9.65 -4.19
CA THR A 528 26.44 10.08 -5.53
C THR A 528 27.62 10.02 -6.46
N LEU A 529 27.48 9.30 -7.56
CA LEU A 529 28.52 9.10 -8.57
C LEU A 529 28.10 9.79 -9.87
N ALA A 530 29.02 10.58 -10.42
CA ALA A 530 28.85 11.18 -11.74
C ALA A 530 29.02 10.14 -12.84
N TYR A 531 28.45 10.42 -14.02
CA TYR A 531 28.72 9.62 -15.20
C TYR A 531 30.18 9.78 -15.63
N ASN A 532 30.85 8.68 -15.95
CA ASN A 532 32.21 8.69 -16.48
C ASN A 532 32.20 8.16 -17.93
N GLU A 533 32.37 9.08 -18.89
CA GLU A 533 32.37 8.77 -20.34
C GLU A 533 33.50 7.83 -20.75
N ARG A 534 34.60 7.77 -19.98
CA ARG A 534 35.77 6.94 -20.28
C ARG A 534 35.54 5.47 -20.00
N ASN A 535 34.42 5.10 -19.38
CA ASN A 535 34.09 3.72 -19.11
C ASN A 535 33.83 3.01 -20.45
N GLY A 536 34.53 1.89 -20.68
CA GLY A 536 34.36 1.04 -21.86
C GLY A 536 32.96 0.41 -21.92
N ASN A 537 32.89 -0.88 -22.25
CA ASN A 537 31.59 -1.57 -22.31
C ASN A 537 31.04 -1.89 -20.92
N CYS A 538 31.92 -2.01 -19.92
CA CYS A 538 31.54 -2.19 -18.51
C CYS A 538 32.23 -1.16 -17.61
N TYR A 539 31.62 -0.89 -16.46
CA TYR A 539 32.18 -0.11 -15.36
C TYR A 539 32.13 -0.89 -14.06
N ASN A 540 33.28 -1.14 -13.44
CA ASN A 540 33.38 -1.76 -12.12
C ASN A 540 33.62 -0.69 -11.07
N HIS A 541 32.90 -0.76 -9.96
CA HIS A 541 33.06 0.16 -8.84
C HIS A 541 32.82 -0.56 -7.51
N SER A 542 33.17 0.06 -6.40
CA SER A 542 32.96 -0.52 -5.08
C SER A 542 32.45 0.49 -4.05
N ILE A 543 31.76 0.00 -3.03
CA ILE A 543 31.34 0.78 -1.87
C ILE A 543 31.76 0.05 -0.58
N LEU A 544 32.35 0.81 0.35
CA LEU A 544 32.85 0.30 1.63
C LEU A 544 31.85 0.55 2.77
N MET A 545 31.61 -0.50 3.53
CA MET A 545 31.08 -0.46 4.89
C MET A 545 32.15 -0.90 5.89
N GLN A 546 32.38 -0.12 6.94
CA GLN A 546 33.23 -0.51 8.07
C GLN A 546 32.39 -0.57 9.34
N THR A 547 32.22 -1.76 9.91
CA THR A 547 31.34 -1.95 11.08
C THR A 547 31.80 -3.13 11.95
N LEU A 548 31.14 -3.32 13.10
CA LEU A 548 31.45 -4.40 14.03
C LEU A 548 31.07 -5.78 13.44
N PRO A 549 31.81 -6.86 13.77
CA PRO A 549 31.41 -8.22 13.45
C PRO A 549 30.08 -8.59 14.11
N GLN A 550 29.10 -8.99 13.32
CA GLN A 550 27.78 -9.44 13.77
C GLN A 550 26.97 -10.02 12.62
N ASN A 551 25.89 -10.73 12.97
CA ASN A 551 24.86 -11.18 12.02
C ASN A 551 23.78 -10.10 11.88
N GLY A 552 23.21 -9.99 10.69
CA GLY A 552 22.16 -9.04 10.40
C GLY A 552 21.64 -9.15 8.98
N ASN A 553 21.14 -8.03 8.46
CA ASN A 553 20.64 -7.90 7.09
C ASN A 553 21.37 -6.75 6.39
N MET A 554 21.91 -7.03 5.21
CA MET A 554 22.57 -6.05 4.36
C MET A 554 21.64 -5.64 3.22
N ALA A 555 21.64 -4.36 2.88
CA ALA A 555 21.01 -3.82 1.69
C ALA A 555 22.05 -3.11 0.82
N PHE A 556 22.16 -3.50 -0.44
CA PHE A 556 22.97 -2.86 -1.47
C PHE A 556 22.05 -2.35 -2.57
N GLU A 557 22.14 -1.05 -2.87
CA GLU A 557 21.13 -0.39 -3.69
C GLU A 557 21.75 0.65 -4.62
N LEU A 558 21.22 0.77 -5.83
CA LEU A 558 21.53 1.82 -6.80
C LEU A 558 20.25 2.53 -7.22
N MET A 559 20.34 3.85 -7.43
CA MET A 559 19.25 4.66 -7.98
C MET A 559 19.78 5.66 -9.02
N ARG A 560 19.34 5.54 -10.27
CA ARG A 560 19.75 6.45 -11.36
C ARG A 560 19.12 7.82 -11.22
N LYS A 561 19.86 8.88 -11.52
CA LYS A 561 19.34 10.26 -11.48
C LYS A 561 18.41 10.58 -12.64
N LYS A 562 18.66 10.00 -13.82
CA LYS A 562 17.93 10.32 -15.06
C LYS A 562 16.45 9.91 -15.02
N ASP A 563 16.19 8.68 -14.62
CA ASP A 563 14.87 8.04 -14.73
C ASP A 563 14.38 7.42 -13.42
N SER A 564 15.10 7.66 -12.31
CA SER A 564 14.84 7.01 -11.02
C SER A 564 14.89 5.48 -11.07
N GLY A 565 15.56 4.89 -12.07
CA GLY A 565 15.70 3.45 -12.17
C GLY A 565 16.45 2.87 -10.97
N ILE A 566 16.05 1.68 -10.51
CA ILE A 566 16.48 1.10 -9.24
C ILE A 566 17.03 -0.32 -9.41
N ALA A 567 18.12 -0.61 -8.71
CA ALA A 567 18.55 -1.96 -8.38
C ALA A 567 18.65 -2.07 -6.86
N SER A 568 17.93 -3.00 -6.24
CA SER A 568 17.88 -3.16 -4.78
C SER A 568 18.07 -4.62 -4.40
N TYR A 569 19.01 -4.88 -3.50
CA TYR A 569 19.38 -6.22 -3.06
C TYR A 569 19.44 -6.28 -1.55
N HIS A 570 18.60 -7.13 -0.96
CA HIS A 570 18.49 -7.29 0.49
C HIS A 570 18.72 -8.76 0.86
N GLY A 571 19.39 -9.00 1.97
CA GLY A 571 19.57 -10.36 2.45
C GLY A 571 20.25 -10.46 3.80
N LYS A 572 20.13 -11.63 4.41
CA LYS A 572 20.90 -11.98 5.61
C LYS A 572 22.39 -11.92 5.28
N PHE A 573 23.16 -11.30 6.16
CA PHE A 573 24.59 -11.15 5.99
C PHE A 573 25.32 -11.29 7.32
N SER A 574 26.44 -12.01 7.30
CA SER A 574 27.28 -12.26 8.47
C SER A 574 28.61 -11.55 8.29
N ILE A 575 28.86 -10.59 9.19
CA ILE A 575 30.11 -9.83 9.21
C ILE A 575 31.12 -10.61 10.06
N LYS A 576 32.18 -11.09 9.41
CA LYS A 576 33.26 -11.88 10.01
C LYS A 576 34.01 -11.06 11.04
N SER A 577 34.55 -11.72 12.06
CA SER A 577 35.53 -11.13 12.98
C SER A 577 36.93 -11.54 12.57
N PHE A 578 37.82 -10.56 12.40
CA PHE A 578 39.26 -10.78 12.19
C PHE A 578 40.08 -10.56 13.47
N ARG A 579 39.42 -10.43 14.62
CA ARG A 579 40.08 -10.28 15.92
C ARG A 579 40.67 -11.61 16.39
N GLY A 580 41.75 -11.50 17.17
CA GLY A 580 42.33 -12.61 17.93
C GLY A 580 43.75 -12.90 17.49
N ASN A 581 44.19 -14.13 17.76
CA ASN A 581 45.51 -14.64 17.39
C ASN A 581 45.39 -15.92 16.55
N GLU A 582 44.20 -16.24 16.04
CA GLU A 582 43.99 -17.42 15.21
C GLU A 582 44.25 -17.11 13.75
N LEU A 583 44.96 -18.02 13.07
CA LEU A 583 45.23 -17.92 11.65
C LEU A 583 43.91 -17.78 10.87
N GLN A 584 43.79 -16.70 10.11
CA GLN A 584 42.61 -16.38 9.33
C GLN A 584 43.00 -15.94 7.92
N ILE A 585 42.02 -15.95 7.01
CA ILE A 585 42.16 -15.50 5.63
C ILE A 585 40.93 -14.67 5.26
N SER A 586 41.11 -13.60 4.48
CA SER A 586 40.03 -12.79 3.94
C SER A 586 39.17 -13.56 2.94
N ASP A 587 38.11 -12.92 2.44
CA ASP A 587 37.49 -13.38 1.20
C ASP A 587 38.49 -13.26 0.03
N MET A 588 38.37 -14.17 -0.95
CA MET A 588 39.17 -14.17 -2.17
C MET A 588 38.53 -13.28 -3.23
N LEU A 589 39.32 -12.35 -3.75
CA LEU A 589 38.90 -11.35 -4.73
C LEU A 589 39.56 -11.65 -6.08
N LEU A 590 38.75 -11.92 -7.11
CA LEU A 590 39.20 -11.98 -8.50
C LEU A 590 39.00 -10.60 -9.15
N ALA A 591 40.06 -10.02 -9.68
CA ALA A 591 40.11 -8.67 -10.21
C ALA A 591 40.51 -8.64 -11.68
N LYS A 592 40.04 -7.61 -12.39
CA LYS A 592 40.44 -7.32 -13.78
C LYS A 592 41.72 -6.48 -13.85
N GLU A 593 41.97 -5.68 -12.83
CA GLU A 593 43.11 -4.78 -12.76
C GLU A 593 43.57 -4.67 -11.30
N LEU A 594 44.88 -4.61 -11.11
CA LEU A 594 45.53 -4.43 -9.81
C LEU A 594 46.75 -3.56 -10.01
N GLU A 595 46.84 -2.48 -9.24
CA GLU A 595 47.95 -1.52 -9.28
C GLU A 595 48.53 -1.30 -7.89
N LEU A 596 49.85 -1.11 -7.83
CA LEU A 596 50.58 -0.77 -6.62
C LEU A 596 50.85 0.74 -6.58
N GLU A 597 50.64 1.35 -5.42
CA GLU A 597 50.91 2.77 -5.11
C GLU A 597 50.14 3.79 -5.98
N LYS A 598 49.24 3.30 -6.84
CA LYS A 598 48.40 4.09 -7.74
C LYS A 598 46.94 3.74 -7.49
N LYS A 599 46.14 4.76 -7.22
CA LYS A 599 44.69 4.62 -7.05
C LYS A 599 44.00 4.45 -8.40
N LEU A 600 43.09 3.51 -8.47
CA LEU A 600 42.22 3.27 -9.61
C LEU A 600 40.80 3.72 -9.28
N ASP A 601 40.10 4.23 -10.29
CA ASP A 601 38.70 4.63 -10.12
C ASP A 601 37.84 3.40 -9.80
N GLY A 602 36.97 3.54 -8.80
CA GLY A 602 36.06 2.48 -8.34
C GLY A 602 36.70 1.25 -7.70
N ALA A 603 38.01 1.21 -7.54
CA ALA A 603 38.71 0.08 -6.98
C ALA A 603 38.48 -0.08 -5.47
N ILE A 604 38.74 -1.30 -4.99
CA ILE A 604 38.86 -1.62 -3.58
C ILE A 604 40.28 -1.22 -3.14
N GLU A 605 40.37 -0.25 -2.25
CA GLU A 605 41.64 0.27 -1.75
C GLU A 605 42.10 -0.51 -0.51
N ARG A 606 43.24 -1.20 -0.63
CA ARG A 606 43.86 -1.98 0.46
C ARG A 606 45.32 -1.58 0.63
N LYS A 607 45.60 -0.79 1.66
CA LYS A 607 46.93 -0.21 1.95
C LYS A 607 47.49 0.51 0.69
N ASN A 608 48.53 -0.02 0.08
CA ASN A 608 49.16 0.49 -1.14
C ASN A 608 48.71 -0.23 -2.41
N ILE A 609 47.64 -1.04 -2.36
CA ILE A 609 47.13 -1.82 -3.50
C ILE A 609 45.72 -1.34 -3.84
N SER A 610 45.51 -1.02 -5.11
CA SER A 610 44.20 -0.68 -5.67
C SER A 610 43.72 -1.84 -6.54
N VAL A 611 42.55 -2.41 -6.21
CA VAL A 611 42.05 -3.65 -6.82
C VAL A 611 40.68 -3.45 -7.46
N VAL A 612 40.59 -3.52 -8.79
CA VAL A 612 39.30 -3.42 -9.52
C VAL A 612 38.62 -4.78 -9.56
N ALA A 613 37.70 -5.01 -8.61
CA ALA A 613 36.99 -6.27 -8.46
C ALA A 613 36.15 -6.62 -9.70
N ASN A 614 36.13 -7.91 -10.06
CA ASN A 614 35.23 -8.46 -11.06
C ASN A 614 34.11 -9.27 -10.37
N PRO A 615 32.96 -8.66 -10.03
CA PRO A 615 31.91 -9.34 -9.27
C PRO A 615 31.25 -10.50 -10.00
N THR A 616 31.36 -10.54 -11.34
CA THR A 616 30.85 -11.66 -12.15
C THR A 616 31.73 -12.90 -12.05
N ASN A 617 33.01 -12.72 -11.66
CA ASN A 617 34.06 -13.73 -11.77
C ASN A 617 34.19 -14.35 -13.18
N ARG A 618 33.70 -13.67 -14.23
CA ARG A 618 33.79 -14.09 -15.64
C ARG A 618 34.94 -13.41 -16.35
N PHE A 619 35.77 -14.20 -17.01
CA PHE A 619 36.96 -13.74 -17.71
C PHE A 619 37.08 -14.45 -19.07
N ASN A 620 37.38 -13.68 -20.11
CA ASN A 620 37.68 -14.21 -21.45
C ASN A 620 39.19 -14.26 -21.70
N SER A 621 39.58 -14.80 -22.86
CA SER A 621 40.99 -15.01 -23.23
C SER A 621 41.84 -13.73 -23.34
N LYS A 622 41.22 -12.55 -23.40
CA LYS A 622 41.90 -11.25 -23.42
C LYS A 622 42.00 -10.61 -22.03
N ASP A 623 41.24 -11.08 -21.06
CA ASP A 623 41.25 -10.52 -19.71
C ASP A 623 42.50 -10.99 -18.94
N GLN A 624 43.05 -10.10 -18.13
CA GLN A 624 43.99 -10.48 -17.08
C GLN A 624 43.21 -10.86 -15.82
N ILE A 625 43.67 -11.91 -15.14
CA ILE A 625 43.03 -12.40 -13.92
C ILE A 625 44.00 -12.18 -12.77
N TYR A 626 43.62 -11.32 -11.84
CA TYR A 626 44.36 -11.14 -10.59
C TYR A 626 43.58 -11.77 -9.45
N LEU A 627 44.24 -12.60 -8.65
CA LEU A 627 43.72 -13.11 -7.39
C LEU A 627 44.33 -12.31 -6.24
N TYR A 628 43.50 -11.70 -5.41
CA TYR A 628 43.90 -10.96 -4.21
C TYR A 628 43.25 -11.53 -2.94
N TYR A 629 44.01 -11.61 -1.85
CA TYR A 629 43.52 -11.95 -0.51
C TYR A 629 44.53 -11.53 0.57
N GLU A 630 44.09 -11.48 1.82
CA GLU A 630 44.90 -11.14 2.99
C GLU A 630 44.93 -12.32 3.96
N ILE A 631 46.11 -12.59 4.51
CA ILE A 631 46.30 -13.57 5.59
C ILE A 631 46.36 -12.78 6.90
N TYR A 632 45.80 -13.30 7.98
CA TYR A 632 45.83 -12.63 9.28
C TYR A 632 46.32 -13.54 10.39
N ASN A 633 46.95 -12.92 11.38
CA ASN A 633 47.38 -13.49 12.64
C ASN A 633 48.41 -14.63 12.50
N LEU A 634 49.29 -14.58 11.49
CA LEU A 634 50.40 -15.53 11.39
C LEU A 634 51.24 -15.54 12.67
N GLY A 635 51.67 -16.74 13.06
CA GLY A 635 52.60 -16.97 14.16
C GLY A 635 53.98 -16.39 13.83
N LYS A 636 54.59 -15.71 14.81
CA LYS A 636 55.96 -15.18 14.69
C LYS A 636 56.94 -16.02 15.51
N ARG A 637 58.10 -16.31 14.93
CA ARG A 637 59.27 -16.86 15.61
C ARG A 637 60.51 -16.06 15.20
N SER A 638 61.23 -15.51 16.18
CA SER A 638 62.43 -14.69 15.94
C SER A 638 62.22 -13.56 14.90
N SER A 639 61.16 -12.76 15.10
CA SER A 639 60.73 -11.61 14.26
C SER A 639 60.07 -11.93 12.92
N TYR A 640 60.20 -13.14 12.39
CA TYR A 640 59.61 -13.54 11.10
C TYR A 640 58.40 -14.47 11.26
N THR A 641 57.51 -14.43 10.28
CA THR A 641 56.49 -15.44 10.00
C THR A 641 57.01 -16.40 8.93
N ASP A 642 56.62 -17.67 8.99
CA ASP A 642 56.95 -18.68 7.97
C ASP A 642 55.68 -19.47 7.67
N PHE A 643 55.26 -19.49 6.40
CA PHE A 643 54.07 -20.20 5.98
C PHE A 643 54.22 -20.82 4.58
N GLU A 644 53.46 -21.88 4.35
CA GLU A 644 53.29 -22.53 3.06
C GLU A 644 51.94 -22.13 2.47
N GLN A 645 51.94 -21.66 1.23
CA GLN A 645 50.75 -21.42 0.42
C GLN A 645 50.60 -22.56 -0.57
N LYS A 646 49.38 -23.08 -0.70
CA LYS A 646 48.99 -24.04 -1.72
C LYS A 646 47.81 -23.49 -2.51
N LEU A 647 48.05 -23.10 -3.75
CA LEU A 647 47.03 -22.69 -4.71
C LEU A 647 46.57 -23.91 -5.53
N THR A 648 45.27 -24.13 -5.61
CA THR A 648 44.66 -25.19 -6.43
C THR A 648 43.64 -24.57 -7.37
N ILE A 649 43.76 -24.85 -8.68
CA ILE A 649 42.75 -24.52 -9.68
C ILE A 649 42.17 -25.83 -10.19
N GLN A 650 40.86 -26.01 -10.06
CA GLN A 650 40.18 -27.27 -10.38
C GLN A 650 38.89 -27.02 -11.16
N LYS A 651 38.68 -27.71 -12.28
CA LYS A 651 37.45 -27.61 -13.06
C LYS A 651 36.25 -28.19 -12.27
N LYS A 652 35.11 -27.52 -12.31
CA LYS A 652 33.87 -27.93 -11.63
C LYS A 652 33.30 -29.17 -12.32
N GLY A 653 33.07 -30.25 -11.55
CA GLY A 653 32.57 -31.53 -12.06
C GLY A 653 33.63 -32.64 -12.19
N ASP A 654 34.91 -32.33 -11.98
CA ASP A 654 35.98 -33.33 -11.86
C ASP A 654 36.17 -33.76 -10.40
N ASP A 655 35.45 -34.81 -9.97
CA ASP A 655 35.48 -35.37 -8.59
C ASP A 655 36.64 -36.37 -8.35
N GLY A 656 37.75 -36.24 -9.08
CA GLY A 656 38.90 -37.15 -8.96
C GLY A 656 39.45 -37.24 -7.52
N ILE A 657 39.48 -38.46 -6.99
CA ILE A 657 39.94 -38.85 -5.65
C ILE A 657 41.34 -38.29 -5.33
N ILE A 658 41.49 -37.78 -4.10
CA ILE A 658 42.71 -37.18 -3.54
C ILE A 658 43.73 -38.29 -3.24
N GLY A 659 44.67 -38.51 -4.15
CA GLY A 659 45.92 -39.21 -3.88
C GLY A 659 47.00 -38.22 -3.45
N SER A 660 47.47 -38.33 -2.21
CA SER A 660 48.64 -37.60 -1.70
C SER A 660 49.86 -37.82 -2.60
N VAL A 661 50.31 -36.77 -3.31
CA VAL A 661 51.64 -36.75 -3.93
C VAL A 661 52.31 -35.42 -3.59
N LEU A 662 53.45 -35.56 -2.90
CA LEU A 662 54.42 -34.52 -2.63
C LEU A 662 55.10 -34.08 -3.93
N SER A 663 55.25 -32.77 -4.06
CA SER A 663 56.16 -32.04 -4.96
C SER A 663 56.08 -32.26 -6.49
N VAL A 664 55.98 -31.11 -7.17
CA VAL A 664 56.20 -30.80 -8.61
C VAL A 664 54.94 -30.67 -9.48
N VAL A 665 54.95 -29.53 -10.19
CA VAL A 665 53.99 -28.97 -11.13
C VAL A 665 53.79 -29.87 -12.35
N GLY A 666 52.54 -30.01 -12.78
CA GLY A 666 52.20 -30.56 -14.09
C GLY A 666 50.74 -30.95 -14.12
N LEU A 667 50.00 -30.43 -15.11
CA LEU A 667 48.66 -30.87 -15.49
C LEU A 667 48.56 -32.39 -15.30
N ASP A 668 47.49 -32.89 -14.68
CA ASP A 668 47.14 -34.29 -14.98
C ASP A 668 47.08 -34.41 -16.51
N GLY A 669 47.37 -35.59 -17.08
CA GLY A 669 47.47 -35.75 -18.54
C GLY A 669 46.20 -35.41 -19.35
N LYS A 670 45.19 -34.79 -18.72
CA LYS A 670 43.93 -34.31 -19.26
C LYS A 670 43.68 -32.80 -19.06
N GLY A 671 44.50 -32.08 -18.29
CA GLY A 671 44.42 -30.62 -18.13
C GLY A 671 43.45 -30.11 -17.05
N ASN A 672 43.03 -30.94 -16.10
CA ASN A 672 41.87 -30.66 -15.25
C ASN A 672 42.20 -30.02 -13.89
N LYS A 673 43.46 -30.06 -13.45
CA LYS A 673 43.88 -29.53 -12.13
C LYS A 673 45.34 -29.08 -12.10
N ILE A 674 45.61 -27.92 -11.50
CA ILE A 674 46.97 -27.45 -11.16
C ILE A 674 47.07 -27.19 -9.66
N MET A 675 48.23 -27.53 -9.11
CA MET A 675 48.61 -27.28 -7.72
C MET A 675 49.97 -26.57 -7.69
N LEU A 676 49.99 -25.34 -7.16
CA LEU A 676 51.22 -24.59 -6.92
C LEU A 676 51.43 -24.48 -5.42
N THR A 677 52.60 -24.93 -4.95
CA THR A 677 53.02 -24.77 -3.55
C THR A 677 54.18 -23.79 -3.48
N SER A 678 54.05 -22.78 -2.64
CA SER A 678 55.06 -21.73 -2.42
C SER A 678 55.32 -21.54 -0.93
N ASN A 679 56.58 -21.34 -0.56
CA ASN A 679 56.99 -21.09 0.81
C ASN A 679 57.38 -19.63 0.97
N TYR A 680 56.89 -18.98 2.03
CA TYR A 680 57.11 -17.56 2.28
C TYR A 680 57.68 -17.33 3.67
N GLN A 681 58.58 -16.37 3.78
CA GLN A 681 59.08 -15.83 5.03
C GLN A 681 58.97 -14.30 4.99
N THR A 682 58.30 -13.69 5.96
CA THR A 682 58.07 -12.24 6.00
C THR A 682 58.07 -11.71 7.43
N GLU A 683 58.32 -10.41 7.61
CA GLU A 683 58.18 -9.75 8.90
C GLU A 683 56.71 -9.40 9.21
N GLU A 684 55.82 -9.45 8.23
CA GLU A 684 54.41 -9.12 8.41
C GLU A 684 53.64 -10.28 9.07
N ARG A 685 52.80 -9.96 10.07
CA ARG A 685 51.81 -10.93 10.59
C ARG A 685 50.60 -11.07 9.69
N ASP A 686 50.29 -10.00 8.96
CA ASP A 686 49.07 -9.86 8.18
C ASP A 686 49.40 -9.46 6.71
N PRO A 687 50.13 -10.31 5.96
CA PRO A 687 50.58 -9.98 4.61
C PRO A 687 49.44 -9.93 3.60
N GLN A 688 49.55 -9.00 2.64
CA GLN A 688 48.70 -8.94 1.46
C GLN A 688 49.27 -9.84 0.37
N MET A 689 48.44 -10.72 -0.18
CA MET A 689 48.83 -11.67 -1.22
C MET A 689 48.11 -11.35 -2.51
N TYR A 690 48.85 -11.32 -3.61
CA TYR A 690 48.28 -11.23 -4.95
C TYR A 690 49.04 -12.12 -5.94
N LEU A 691 48.32 -12.66 -6.92
CA LEU A 691 48.84 -13.53 -7.97
C LEU A 691 48.15 -13.20 -9.29
N GLN A 692 48.89 -13.12 -10.39
CA GLN A 692 48.30 -13.13 -11.71
C GLN A 692 48.11 -14.58 -12.16
N LEU A 693 46.89 -14.93 -12.56
CA LEU A 693 46.54 -16.26 -13.03
C LEU A 693 46.55 -16.27 -14.56
N ASP A 694 47.35 -17.15 -15.15
CA ASP A 694 47.33 -17.43 -16.59
C ASP A 694 46.46 -18.66 -16.88
N MET A 695 45.29 -18.42 -17.44
CA MET A 695 44.33 -19.46 -17.81
C MET A 695 44.39 -19.81 -19.31
N SER A 696 45.35 -19.28 -20.08
CA SER A 696 45.42 -19.45 -21.54
C SER A 696 45.48 -20.91 -22.02
N LYS A 697 45.95 -21.82 -21.17
CA LYS A 697 46.06 -23.27 -21.45
C LYS A 697 44.89 -24.10 -20.90
N TYR A 698 43.89 -23.46 -20.29
CA TYR A 698 42.73 -24.14 -19.72
C TYR A 698 41.54 -24.04 -20.68
N ASP A 699 40.77 -25.11 -20.75
CA ASP A 699 39.50 -25.13 -21.47
C ASP A 699 38.51 -24.12 -20.88
N ALA A 700 37.59 -23.64 -21.71
CA ALA A 700 36.45 -22.88 -21.21
C ALA A 700 35.65 -23.69 -20.18
N GLY A 701 35.20 -23.04 -19.12
CA GLY A 701 34.40 -23.66 -18.07
C GLY A 701 34.45 -22.96 -16.72
N ASN A 702 33.81 -23.59 -15.74
CA ASN A 702 33.79 -23.14 -14.36
C ASN A 702 34.88 -23.84 -13.55
N TYR A 703 35.62 -23.08 -12.75
CA TYR A 703 36.74 -23.53 -11.95
C TYR A 703 36.58 -23.10 -10.49
N PHE A 704 37.06 -23.91 -9.56
CA PHE A 704 37.34 -23.49 -8.19
C PHE A 704 38.79 -23.10 -8.06
N VAL A 705 39.04 -21.90 -7.54
CA VAL A 705 40.35 -21.40 -7.16
C VAL A 705 40.42 -21.42 -5.64
N THR A 706 41.23 -22.34 -5.10
CA THR A 706 41.36 -22.57 -3.65
C THR A 706 42.77 -22.22 -3.21
N VAL A 707 42.88 -21.42 -2.15
CA VAL A 707 44.14 -21.13 -1.47
C VAL A 707 44.10 -21.76 -0.10
N THR A 708 45.10 -22.58 0.22
CA THR A 708 45.35 -23.13 1.55
C THR A 708 46.63 -22.53 2.10
N ILE A 709 46.56 -21.99 3.32
CA ILE A 709 47.71 -21.44 4.05
C ILE A 709 48.00 -22.32 5.25
N LYS A 710 49.22 -22.82 5.36
CA LYS A 710 49.75 -23.53 6.53
C LYS A 710 50.82 -22.67 7.20
N ASP A 711 50.51 -22.16 8.38
CA ASP A 711 51.48 -21.44 9.22
C ASP A 711 52.44 -22.45 9.84
N LYS A 712 53.73 -22.38 9.50
CA LYS A 712 54.74 -23.33 9.98
C LYS A 712 55.16 -23.07 11.42
N ASN A 713 54.96 -21.85 11.91
CA ASN A 713 55.28 -21.50 13.29
C ASN A 713 54.20 -22.00 14.26
N SER A 714 52.92 -21.92 13.89
CA SER A 714 51.82 -22.40 14.73
C SER A 714 51.32 -23.81 14.39
N GLY A 715 51.67 -24.33 13.20
CA GLY A 715 51.17 -25.59 12.66
C GLY A 715 49.72 -25.55 12.15
N LYS A 716 49.01 -24.40 12.30
CA LYS A 716 47.62 -24.24 11.88
C LYS A 716 47.50 -24.12 10.36
N THR A 717 46.36 -24.57 9.83
CA THR A 717 46.04 -24.47 8.40
C THR A 717 44.65 -23.87 8.21
N ILE A 718 44.51 -22.98 7.23
CA ILE A 718 43.22 -22.38 6.83
C ILE A 718 43.10 -22.42 5.31
N SER A 719 41.88 -22.44 4.77
CA SER A 719 41.65 -22.39 3.32
C SER A 719 40.50 -21.43 2.97
N ALA A 720 40.61 -20.82 1.81
CA ALA A 720 39.53 -20.07 1.15
C ALA A 720 39.39 -20.56 -0.29
N SER A 721 38.18 -20.40 -0.86
CA SER A 721 37.91 -20.77 -2.25
C SER A 721 36.97 -19.76 -2.91
N THR A 722 37.09 -19.59 -4.21
CA THR A 722 36.21 -18.77 -5.05
C THR A 722 35.99 -19.43 -6.40
N GLU A 723 34.83 -19.21 -7.01
CA GLU A 723 34.55 -19.69 -8.37
C GLU A 723 35.12 -18.73 -9.42
N LEU A 724 35.64 -19.28 -10.51
CA LEU A 724 36.15 -18.57 -11.69
C LEU A 724 35.47 -19.14 -12.92
N GLN A 725 34.84 -18.31 -13.74
CA GLN A 725 34.31 -18.72 -15.04
C GLN A 725 35.25 -18.20 -16.14
N TRP A 726 35.79 -19.12 -16.94
CA TRP A 726 36.81 -18.85 -17.94
C TRP A 726 36.31 -19.20 -19.35
N GLY A 727 36.61 -18.35 -20.33
CA GLY A 727 36.50 -18.67 -21.76
C GLY A 727 35.16 -18.41 -22.43
N GLU A 728 34.24 -17.68 -21.78
CA GLU A 728 33.01 -17.15 -22.40
C GLU A 728 33.16 -15.68 -22.83
#